data_AF-A0A6A4DML0-F1
#
_entry.id   AF-A0A6A4DML0-F1
#
_cell.length_a   1.000
_cell.length_b   1.000
_cell.length_c   1.000
_cell.angle_alpha   90.00
_cell.angle_beta   90.00
_cell.angle_gamma   90.00
#
_symmetry.space_group_name_H-M   'P 1'
#
loop_
_entity.id
_entity.type
_entity.pdbx_description
1 polymer ?
#
loop_
_entity_poly.entity_id
_entity_poly.type
_entity_poly.pdbx_seq_one_letter_code
_entity_poly.pdbx_strand_id
1 'polypeptide(L)'
;MLATRNPRAAKLATLFITYCLTVYLPLTQLAYKVLVVTNKGSDGQGVKLTEFVQQFRDGPWWFLFPFEAVLILVTFSLSLPLLLIWSIRKNRPTGSIENEDITYNLDGDPVNFDDKVYTKLISTDPNQLDCPYRSLYAGFERNWSTYKVMQMVAKIVIALIVVSAGQSVEVGGTLISTFYCGVVILSQYSQPFVSPFDDKMEMLSKFTALTTAIGATAVDYAKKNNWLWNPDRALRFMGFVVVVHGTNLLVMVLATLMGLLEDESFQVRIKQILGRLSFSDTSRGVADAQAKDVIMKWNIENEAKHRVWQSFWRAILLEMATRDENAAEQDETLFRSTERLAQLEDAVIASGLNRIKAHCIGQECEYTAQLRQLARVALEGVDVFWNNPLGARDGHLDSVSCFGKMYIVPYPFHCVVVYDDADDEAVVRDICDGNSTADSHTNLAELLSINFTPEILAKRELRQKLRVLSDAATKVNLPFSRTEKVFLWFKFRGWKRMWRWIYRPVFSIPGYYKFECKYTKGVIRVHTSSDPSGIWLRVVTSPAVVSAKQYITNLCARNLVVSMKQQLQKVIQGKNVQRVKNQVLKLAEMEELDSPAHTTSTKRIMADGFNVTMEYADGQGTVLLGDDGDDQNIIHEIPVIGPRKTVMKADHIGLKPSMEESSKLHEIFDSTRAVWEAGLIKLRKQHQDYRRNLADVHDNQNAALSDRFWFYVYNNARLPRSKLEKYLRVRESNPLLRSLPDTHTEELDALYRQQKWVFRDPRTTCWYVFWDDVYACNSDMKFLDPQDFDPSEPTAICNQEPMNRNDLEEWLRKRNLLGKYRFFNRTLLDLLYAKLDKS
;
A
#
# COMPACT_ATOMS: atom_id res chain seq x y z
N MET A 1 -3.58 -3.95 2.69
CA MET A 1 -4.43 -5.14 2.98
C MET A 1 -3.71 -6.50 2.93
N LEU A 2 -2.66 -6.72 2.13
CA LEU A 2 -1.90 -7.99 2.13
C LEU A 2 -1.03 -8.18 3.39
N ALA A 3 -0.49 -7.09 3.94
CA ALA A 3 0.51 -7.14 4.98
C ALA A 3 -0.06 -7.34 6.41
N THR A 4 -1.20 -6.72 6.72
CA THR A 4 -1.94 -6.96 7.98
C THR A 4 -2.46 -8.38 8.13
N ARG A 5 -2.57 -9.13 7.02
CA ARG A 5 -3.09 -10.50 7.01
C ARG A 5 -2.01 -11.59 7.05
N ASN A 6 -0.77 -11.29 6.63
CA ASN A 6 0.34 -12.25 6.63
C ASN A 6 1.72 -11.52 6.56
N PRO A 7 2.37 -11.25 7.71
CA PRO A 7 3.64 -10.51 7.76
C PRO A 7 4.80 -11.24 7.07
N ARG A 8 4.75 -12.59 6.98
CA ARG A 8 5.74 -13.38 6.25
C ARG A 8 5.65 -13.14 4.74
N ALA A 9 4.44 -12.99 4.19
CA ALA A 9 4.23 -12.70 2.78
C ALA A 9 4.77 -11.31 2.39
N ALA A 10 4.57 -10.30 3.24
CA ALA A 10 5.12 -8.95 3.02
C ALA A 10 6.66 -8.95 3.03
N LYS A 11 7.29 -9.67 3.97
CA LYS A 11 8.75 -9.85 3.99
C LYS A 11 9.28 -10.55 2.74
N LEU A 12 8.62 -11.64 2.31
CA LEU A 12 8.99 -12.36 1.08
C LEU A 12 8.85 -11.47 -0.16
N ALA A 13 7.77 -10.69 -0.27
CA ALA A 13 7.58 -9.74 -1.37
C ALA A 13 8.67 -8.67 -1.38
N THR A 14 9.07 -8.15 -0.21
CA THR A 14 10.16 -7.17 -0.08
C THR A 14 11.50 -7.77 -0.53
N LEU A 15 11.81 -9.01 -0.11
CA LEU A 15 13.00 -9.74 -0.55
C LEU A 15 13.00 -9.98 -2.06
N PHE A 16 11.86 -10.36 -2.62
CA PHE A 16 11.69 -10.56 -4.05
C PHE A 16 11.93 -9.27 -4.85
N ILE A 17 11.33 -8.15 -4.43
CA ILE A 17 11.56 -6.84 -5.05
C ILE A 17 13.05 -6.47 -4.97
N THR A 18 13.67 -6.68 -3.82
CA THR A 18 15.10 -6.39 -3.62
C THR A 18 15.97 -7.24 -4.56
N TYR A 19 15.66 -8.53 -4.70
CA TYR A 19 16.34 -9.41 -5.66
C TYR A 19 16.15 -8.97 -7.11
N CYS A 20 14.92 -8.59 -7.50
CA CYS A 20 14.68 -8.06 -8.85
C CYS A 20 15.49 -6.78 -9.10
N LEU A 21 15.59 -5.88 -8.13
CA LEU A 21 16.36 -4.64 -8.23
C LEU A 21 17.87 -4.89 -8.33
N THR A 22 18.41 -5.86 -7.60
CA THR A 22 19.85 -6.17 -7.62
C THR A 22 20.28 -6.81 -8.94
N VAL A 23 19.48 -7.73 -9.48
CA VAL A 23 19.77 -8.42 -10.76
C VAL A 23 19.41 -7.57 -11.98
N TYR A 24 18.61 -6.49 -11.79
CA TYR A 24 18.12 -5.65 -12.89
C TYR A 24 19.19 -5.14 -13.84
N LEU A 25 20.21 -4.46 -13.31
CA LEU A 25 21.25 -3.83 -14.12
C LEU A 25 22.17 -4.87 -14.79
N PRO A 26 22.72 -5.88 -14.07
CA PRO A 26 23.54 -6.91 -14.70
C PRO A 26 22.83 -7.66 -15.82
N LEU A 27 21.56 -8.04 -15.61
CA LEU A 27 20.79 -8.82 -16.59
C LEU A 27 20.46 -7.99 -17.83
N THR A 28 20.09 -6.72 -17.63
CA THR A 28 19.81 -5.79 -18.74
C THR A 28 21.08 -5.53 -19.56
N GLN A 29 22.22 -5.31 -18.91
CA GLN A 29 23.51 -5.14 -19.60
C GLN A 29 23.92 -6.39 -20.38
N LEU A 30 23.71 -7.59 -19.83
CA LEU A 30 23.99 -8.85 -20.50
C LEU A 30 23.15 -9.00 -21.78
N ALA A 31 21.84 -8.75 -21.69
CA ALA A 31 20.93 -8.82 -22.84
C ALA A 31 21.36 -7.87 -23.96
N TYR A 32 21.71 -6.62 -23.63
CA TYR A 32 22.23 -5.66 -24.60
C TYR A 32 23.56 -6.10 -25.25
N LYS A 33 24.49 -6.67 -24.47
CA LYS A 33 25.76 -7.20 -25.00
C LYS A 33 25.54 -8.32 -26.01
N VAL A 34 24.61 -9.24 -25.74
CA VAL A 34 24.25 -10.33 -26.67
C VAL A 34 23.72 -9.78 -28.00
N LEU A 35 22.83 -8.79 -27.95
CA LEU A 35 22.28 -8.17 -29.17
C LEU A 35 23.35 -7.47 -30.00
N VAL A 36 24.31 -6.79 -29.36
CA VAL A 36 25.40 -6.14 -30.10
C VAL A 36 26.35 -7.11 -30.75
N VAL A 37 26.75 -8.19 -30.05
CA VAL A 37 27.59 -9.25 -30.64
C VAL A 37 26.90 -9.89 -31.84
N THR A 38 25.57 -10.03 -31.76
CA THR A 38 24.76 -10.59 -32.86
C THR A 38 24.74 -9.66 -34.08
N ASN A 39 24.60 -8.35 -33.88
CA ASN A 39 24.44 -7.37 -34.96
C ASN A 39 25.77 -6.98 -35.65
N LYS A 40 26.90 -6.92 -34.93
CA LYS A 40 28.12 -6.23 -35.41
C LYS A 40 29.22 -7.09 -36.05
N GLY A 41 29.02 -8.40 -36.29
CA GLY A 41 30.07 -9.23 -36.95
C GLY A 41 31.36 -9.37 -36.12
N SER A 42 32.39 -10.05 -36.64
CA SER A 42 33.68 -10.29 -35.94
C SER A 42 34.70 -9.14 -36.10
N ASP A 43 34.40 -8.13 -36.91
CA ASP A 43 35.43 -7.25 -37.51
C ASP A 43 35.54 -5.85 -36.88
N GLY A 44 34.93 -5.60 -35.72
CA GLY A 44 34.99 -4.29 -35.06
C GLY A 44 35.90 -4.28 -33.83
N GLN A 45 36.98 -3.50 -33.84
CA GLN A 45 37.95 -3.26 -32.73
C GLN A 45 37.36 -2.77 -31.39
N GLY A 46 36.04 -2.76 -31.18
CA GLY A 46 35.39 -2.44 -29.89
C GLY A 46 35.38 -3.59 -28.86
N VAL A 47 36.18 -4.65 -29.09
CA VAL A 47 35.96 -6.01 -28.55
C VAL A 47 36.26 -6.23 -27.06
N LYS A 48 37.03 -5.38 -26.36
CA LYS A 48 37.48 -5.74 -25.00
C LYS A 48 36.36 -5.88 -23.94
N LEU A 49 35.17 -5.30 -24.13
CA LEU A 49 34.09 -5.33 -23.14
C LEU A 49 33.08 -6.50 -23.31
N THR A 50 33.24 -7.30 -24.38
CA THR A 50 32.30 -8.37 -24.81
C THR A 50 32.94 -9.75 -24.96
N GLU A 51 34.22 -9.91 -24.57
CA GLU A 51 35.00 -11.15 -24.76
C GLU A 51 34.26 -12.41 -24.27
N PHE A 52 33.65 -12.35 -23.08
CA PHE A 52 32.88 -13.47 -22.53
C PHE A 52 31.73 -13.92 -23.44
N VAL A 53 30.95 -12.98 -24.00
CA VAL A 53 29.78 -13.28 -24.83
C VAL A 53 30.20 -13.73 -26.23
N GLN A 54 31.32 -13.22 -26.73
CA GLN A 54 31.87 -13.63 -28.03
C GLN A 54 32.32 -15.09 -28.06
N GLN A 55 32.83 -15.64 -26.95
CA GLN A 55 33.25 -17.06 -26.87
C GLN A 55 32.13 -18.04 -27.17
N PHE A 56 30.86 -17.65 -26.94
CA PHE A 56 29.70 -18.50 -27.17
C PHE A 56 29.03 -18.27 -28.53
N ARG A 57 29.54 -17.33 -29.34
CA ARG A 57 28.93 -16.91 -30.61
C ARG A 57 28.87 -18.04 -31.64
N ASP A 58 29.95 -18.79 -31.77
CA ASP A 58 30.06 -19.86 -32.77
C ASP A 58 29.46 -21.19 -32.27
N GLY A 59 28.80 -21.17 -31.11
CA GLY A 59 28.12 -22.32 -30.54
C GLY A 59 26.83 -22.69 -31.30
N PRO A 60 26.44 -23.98 -31.31
CA PRO A 60 25.26 -24.47 -32.03
C PRO A 60 23.93 -23.88 -31.54
N TRP A 61 23.92 -23.26 -30.36
CA TRP A 61 22.73 -22.68 -29.72
C TRP A 61 22.70 -21.14 -29.75
N TRP A 62 23.64 -20.50 -30.45
CA TRP A 62 23.72 -19.03 -30.47
C TRP A 62 22.42 -18.35 -30.88
N PHE A 63 21.67 -18.91 -31.82
CA PHE A 63 20.40 -18.36 -32.30
C PHE A 63 19.31 -18.18 -31.22
N LEU A 64 19.41 -18.88 -30.08
CA LEU A 64 18.47 -18.73 -28.95
C LEU A 64 18.78 -17.50 -28.10
N PHE A 65 20.06 -17.14 -27.93
CA PHE A 65 20.47 -16.05 -27.05
C PHE A 65 19.93 -14.67 -27.45
N PRO A 66 19.90 -14.26 -28.74
CA PRO A 66 19.29 -13.00 -29.15
C PRO A 66 17.78 -12.97 -28.88
N PHE A 67 17.09 -14.09 -29.08
CA PHE A 67 15.67 -14.20 -28.79
C PHE A 67 15.40 -14.06 -27.29
N GLU A 68 16.17 -14.76 -26.45
CA GLU A 68 16.08 -14.63 -24.99
C GLU A 68 16.45 -13.22 -24.51
N ALA A 69 17.44 -12.58 -25.11
CA ALA A 69 17.82 -11.20 -24.80
C ALA A 69 16.68 -10.22 -25.11
N VAL A 70 16.00 -10.34 -26.25
CA VAL A 70 14.82 -9.52 -26.58
C VAL A 70 13.69 -9.80 -25.59
N LEU A 71 13.44 -11.06 -25.26
CA LEU A 71 12.42 -11.44 -24.28
C LEU A 71 12.70 -10.78 -22.92
N ILE A 72 13.93 -10.89 -22.40
CA ILE A 72 14.35 -10.26 -21.14
C ILE A 72 14.16 -8.74 -21.20
N LEU A 73 14.55 -8.07 -22.28
CA LEU A 73 14.39 -6.62 -22.39
C LEU A 73 12.92 -6.20 -22.35
N VAL A 74 12.03 -6.92 -23.04
CA VAL A 74 10.59 -6.60 -23.10
C VAL A 74 9.89 -6.98 -21.79
N THR A 75 10.04 -8.20 -21.32
CA THR A 75 9.27 -8.74 -20.19
C THR A 75 9.83 -8.34 -18.83
N PHE A 76 11.10 -7.96 -18.75
CA PHE A 76 11.75 -7.61 -17.49
C PHE A 76 12.31 -6.18 -17.50
N SER A 77 13.21 -5.82 -18.42
CA SER A 77 13.87 -4.50 -18.37
C SER A 77 12.90 -3.33 -18.56
N LEU A 78 11.96 -3.42 -19.50
CA LEU A 78 10.94 -2.40 -19.76
C LEU A 78 9.70 -2.53 -18.85
N SER A 79 9.29 -3.77 -18.56
CA SER A 79 8.07 -4.01 -17.78
C SER A 79 8.26 -3.72 -16.29
N LEU A 80 9.44 -4.02 -15.70
CA LEU A 80 9.66 -3.83 -14.26
C LEU A 80 9.50 -2.36 -13.82
N PRO A 81 10.12 -1.35 -14.47
CA PRO A 81 9.89 0.06 -14.12
C PRO A 81 8.41 0.47 -14.14
N LEU A 82 7.65 0.03 -15.14
CA LEU A 82 6.22 0.35 -15.26
C LEU A 82 5.41 -0.26 -14.10
N LEU A 83 5.68 -1.52 -13.76
CA LEU A 83 5.04 -2.20 -12.63
C LEU A 83 5.41 -1.55 -11.30
N LEU A 84 6.66 -1.11 -11.12
CA LEU A 84 7.11 -0.42 -9.91
C LEU A 84 6.46 0.97 -9.79
N ILE A 85 6.38 1.76 -10.87
CA ILE A 85 5.68 3.06 -10.86
C ILE A 85 4.21 2.88 -10.48
N TRP A 86 3.53 1.91 -11.08
CA TRP A 86 2.14 1.60 -10.76
C TRP A 86 1.98 1.17 -9.29
N SER A 87 2.87 0.30 -8.81
CA SER A 87 2.86 -0.17 -7.41
C SER A 87 3.12 0.96 -6.42
N ILE A 88 4.04 1.88 -6.72
CA ILE A 88 4.31 3.07 -5.88
C ILE A 88 3.07 3.96 -5.82
N ARG A 89 2.48 4.29 -6.97
CA ARG A 89 1.30 5.18 -7.03
C ARG A 89 0.11 4.61 -6.26
N LYS A 90 -0.07 3.29 -6.27
CA LYS A 90 -1.17 2.61 -5.58
C LYS A 90 -0.98 2.50 -4.06
N ASN A 91 0.27 2.42 -3.58
CA ASN A 91 0.55 2.13 -2.17
C ASN A 91 1.12 3.30 -1.36
N ARG A 92 1.57 4.38 -2.01
CA ARG A 92 2.06 5.57 -1.31
C ARG A 92 0.93 6.26 -0.52
N PRO A 93 1.22 6.88 0.62
CA PRO A 93 0.22 7.67 1.34
C PRO A 93 -0.35 8.79 0.47
N THR A 94 -1.64 9.02 0.64
CA THR A 94 -2.37 10.17 0.09
C THR A 94 -3.00 10.93 1.25
N GLY A 95 -3.41 12.18 1.03
CA GLY A 95 -4.11 12.97 2.05
C GLY A 95 -5.51 12.42 2.36
N SER A 96 -6.45 13.32 2.55
CA SER A 96 -7.82 13.00 2.91
C SER A 96 -8.53 12.30 1.75
N ILE A 97 -9.58 11.54 2.10
CA ILE A 97 -10.42 10.83 1.12
C ILE A 97 -11.11 11.81 0.14
N GLU A 98 -11.40 13.04 0.56
CA GLU A 98 -12.08 14.06 -0.25
C GLU A 98 -11.13 14.87 -1.12
N ASN A 99 -9.91 15.10 -0.65
CA ASN A 99 -8.90 15.86 -1.34
C ASN A 99 -7.52 15.31 -1.01
N GLU A 100 -6.82 14.80 -2.04
CA GLU A 100 -5.49 14.20 -1.90
C GLU A 100 -4.44 15.20 -1.38
N ASP A 101 -4.68 16.50 -1.55
CA ASP A 101 -3.76 17.57 -1.18
C ASP A 101 -4.05 18.19 0.19
N ILE A 102 -5.07 17.72 0.90
CA ILE A 102 -5.42 18.20 2.24
C ILE A 102 -5.41 17.02 3.21
N THR A 103 -4.91 17.25 4.42
CA THR A 103 -5.00 16.36 5.58
C THR A 103 -5.43 17.16 6.79
N TYR A 104 -5.63 16.52 7.93
CA TYR A 104 -5.98 17.22 9.16
C TYR A 104 -4.87 17.09 10.20
N ASN A 105 -4.67 18.13 10.99
CA ASN A 105 -3.76 18.06 12.14
C ASN A 105 -4.42 17.36 13.34
N LEU A 106 -3.70 17.27 14.46
CA LEU A 106 -4.23 16.72 15.73
C LEU A 106 -5.44 17.49 16.26
N ASP A 107 -5.66 18.73 15.83
CA ASP A 107 -6.82 19.54 16.20
C ASP A 107 -8.04 19.31 15.29
N GLY A 108 -7.82 18.61 14.17
CA GLY A 108 -8.80 18.39 13.10
C GLY A 108 -8.96 19.56 12.13
N ASP A 109 -8.06 20.54 12.17
CA ASP A 109 -8.00 21.65 11.22
C ASP A 109 -7.38 21.20 9.89
N PRO A 110 -7.85 21.71 8.74
CA PRO A 110 -7.30 21.35 7.43
C PRO A 110 -5.88 21.92 7.26
N VAL A 111 -4.95 21.05 6.88
CA VAL A 111 -3.55 21.36 6.59
C VAL A 111 -3.22 20.80 5.21
N ASN A 112 -2.38 21.51 4.45
CA ASN A 112 -1.91 21.00 3.18
C ASN A 112 -1.08 19.72 3.38
N PHE A 113 -1.31 18.72 2.53
CA PHE A 113 -0.55 17.48 2.52
C PHE A 113 0.84 17.71 1.91
N ASP A 114 1.72 18.27 2.74
CA ASP A 114 3.10 18.59 2.40
C ASP A 114 4.04 17.37 2.56
N ASP A 115 5.28 17.52 2.09
CA ASP A 115 6.28 16.44 2.15
C ASP A 115 6.62 16.01 3.58
N LYS A 116 6.38 16.90 4.57
CA LYS A 116 6.59 16.59 5.99
C LYS A 116 5.52 15.64 6.50
N VAL A 117 4.24 15.92 6.24
CA VAL A 117 3.15 15.02 6.61
C VAL A 117 3.27 13.69 5.87
N TYR A 118 3.60 13.73 4.57
CA TYR A 118 3.89 12.53 3.79
C TYR A 118 4.99 11.67 4.43
N THR A 119 6.12 12.28 4.81
CA THR A 119 7.22 11.55 5.45
C THR A 119 6.82 10.98 6.81
N LYS A 120 6.09 11.76 7.61
CA LYS A 120 5.58 11.31 8.92
C LYS A 120 4.68 10.09 8.76
N LEU A 121 3.76 10.09 7.79
CA LEU A 121 2.89 8.93 7.55
C LEU A 121 3.69 7.70 7.11
N ILE A 122 4.73 7.85 6.30
CA ILE A 122 5.60 6.73 5.92
C ILE A 122 6.36 6.13 7.11
N SER A 123 6.71 6.95 8.12
CA SER A 123 7.42 6.48 9.30
C SER A 123 6.51 5.97 10.41
N THR A 124 5.26 6.42 10.48
CA THR A 124 4.37 6.15 11.62
C THR A 124 3.19 5.23 11.29
N ASP A 125 2.62 5.27 10.08
CA ASP A 125 1.44 4.46 9.73
C ASP A 125 1.78 2.96 9.70
N PRO A 126 1.12 2.10 10.52
CA PRO A 126 1.34 0.66 10.51
C PRO A 126 1.17 0.04 9.12
N ASN A 127 0.22 0.52 8.31
CA ASN A 127 0.01 0.01 6.96
C ASN A 127 1.20 0.29 6.04
N GLN A 128 1.89 1.41 6.26
CA GLN A 128 3.09 1.76 5.52
C GLN A 128 4.30 0.98 6.02
N LEU A 129 4.47 0.84 7.34
CA LEU A 129 5.53 0.05 7.95
C LEU A 129 5.56 -1.39 7.40
N ASP A 130 4.37 -1.97 7.20
CA ASP A 130 4.20 -3.32 6.68
C ASP A 130 4.13 -3.40 5.15
N CYS A 131 4.15 -2.27 4.44
CA CYS A 131 4.06 -2.24 2.97
C CYS A 131 5.34 -2.78 2.31
N PRO A 132 5.27 -3.81 1.45
CA PRO A 132 6.47 -4.38 0.80
C PRO A 132 7.13 -3.42 -0.20
N TYR A 133 6.43 -2.37 -0.62
CA TYR A 133 6.91 -1.37 -1.57
C TYR A 133 7.52 -0.13 -0.87
N ARG A 134 7.45 -0.02 0.46
CA ARG A 134 7.92 1.15 1.22
C ARG A 134 9.34 1.55 0.88
N SER A 135 10.23 0.57 0.72
CA SER A 135 11.66 0.78 0.38
C SER A 135 11.89 1.45 -0.99
N LEU A 136 10.86 1.58 -1.82
CA LEU A 136 10.93 2.24 -3.12
C LEU A 136 10.74 3.75 -3.05
N TYR A 137 9.91 4.23 -2.11
CA TYR A 137 9.49 5.64 -2.01
C TYR A 137 9.80 6.29 -0.66
N ALA A 138 10.16 5.53 0.37
CA ALA A 138 10.64 6.08 1.64
C ALA A 138 11.95 6.88 1.43
N GLY A 139 12.03 8.06 2.05
CA GLY A 139 13.17 8.97 1.95
C GLY A 139 13.09 9.99 0.80
N PHE A 140 12.07 9.89 -0.07
CA PHE A 140 11.82 10.84 -1.16
C PHE A 140 10.63 11.75 -0.85
N GLU A 141 10.60 12.93 -1.45
CA GLU A 141 9.43 13.82 -1.45
C GLU A 141 8.23 13.17 -2.18
N ARG A 142 7.00 13.62 -1.90
CA ARG A 142 5.76 13.07 -2.46
C ARG A 142 5.75 13.10 -3.99
N ASN A 143 6.18 14.22 -4.56
CA ASN A 143 6.25 14.42 -6.01
C ASN A 143 7.35 13.59 -6.67
N TRP A 144 8.39 13.24 -5.90
CA TRP A 144 9.54 12.46 -6.34
C TRP A 144 9.52 11.01 -5.85
N SER A 145 8.37 10.50 -5.41
CA SER A 145 8.22 9.14 -4.87
C SER A 145 8.65 8.04 -5.86
N THR A 146 8.70 8.33 -7.16
CA THR A 146 9.15 7.41 -8.24
C THR A 146 10.63 7.58 -8.62
N TYR A 147 11.38 8.44 -7.92
CA TYR A 147 12.73 8.83 -8.30
C TYR A 147 13.71 7.66 -8.42
N LYS A 148 13.64 6.71 -7.48
CA LYS A 148 14.45 5.48 -7.53
C LYS A 148 14.24 4.69 -8.83
N VAL A 149 13.01 4.66 -9.35
CA VAL A 149 12.69 4.02 -10.63
C VAL A 149 13.17 4.86 -11.81
N MET A 150 13.08 6.19 -11.73
CA MET A 150 13.67 7.08 -12.75
C MET A 150 15.18 6.88 -12.88
N GLN A 151 15.90 6.71 -11.77
CA GLN A 151 17.34 6.36 -11.78
C GLN A 151 17.60 5.01 -12.45
N MET A 152 16.72 4.02 -12.30
CA MET A 152 16.84 2.73 -13.03
C MET A 152 16.73 2.93 -14.54
N VAL A 153 15.76 3.74 -14.99
CA VAL A 153 15.59 4.07 -16.41
C VAL A 153 16.81 4.84 -16.94
N ALA A 154 17.33 5.81 -16.18
CA ALA A 154 18.55 6.54 -16.55
C ALA A 154 19.76 5.61 -16.74
N LYS A 155 19.92 4.60 -15.87
CA LYS A 155 20.97 3.58 -16.01
C LYS A 155 20.80 2.73 -17.27
N ILE A 156 19.56 2.42 -17.68
CA ILE A 156 19.30 1.76 -18.97
C ILE A 156 19.72 2.64 -20.14
N VAL A 157 19.36 3.93 -20.12
CA VAL A 157 19.75 4.86 -21.18
C VAL A 157 21.27 4.96 -21.29
N ILE A 158 21.99 5.05 -20.17
CA ILE A 158 23.45 5.02 -20.16
C ILE A 158 23.98 3.70 -20.74
N ALA A 159 23.45 2.56 -20.30
CA ALA A 159 23.86 1.26 -20.82
C ALA A 159 23.62 1.16 -22.33
N LEU A 160 22.50 1.68 -22.83
CA LEU A 160 22.18 1.74 -24.25
C LEU A 160 23.18 2.60 -25.02
N ILE A 161 23.53 3.79 -24.51
CA ILE A 161 24.53 4.68 -25.13
C ILE A 161 25.90 3.99 -25.22
N VAL A 162 26.37 3.39 -24.12
CA VAL A 162 27.65 2.67 -24.06
C VAL A 162 27.67 1.54 -25.11
N VAL A 163 26.58 0.79 -25.19
CA VAL A 163 26.45 -0.37 -26.08
C VAL A 163 26.32 0.05 -27.54
N SER A 164 25.53 1.09 -27.86
CA SER A 164 25.35 1.56 -29.23
C SER A 164 26.61 2.21 -29.79
N ALA A 165 27.28 3.02 -28.97
CA ALA A 165 28.43 3.82 -29.36
C ALA A 165 29.79 3.10 -29.21
N GLY A 166 29.82 1.82 -28.79
CA GLY A 166 31.05 1.06 -28.52
C GLY A 166 32.06 0.90 -29.67
N GLN A 167 31.79 1.46 -30.85
CA GLN A 167 32.73 1.55 -31.97
C GLN A 167 33.54 2.86 -32.00
N SER A 168 33.05 3.91 -31.34
CA SER A 168 33.75 5.18 -31.22
C SER A 168 33.69 5.64 -29.77
N VAL A 169 34.82 5.50 -29.08
CA VAL A 169 35.00 5.96 -27.70
C VAL A 169 34.71 7.46 -27.59
N GLU A 170 35.01 8.24 -28.63
CA GLU A 170 34.70 9.67 -28.72
C GLU A 170 33.19 9.94 -28.75
N VAL A 171 32.45 9.24 -29.62
CA VAL A 171 31.00 9.42 -29.73
C VAL A 171 30.32 8.94 -28.45
N GLY A 172 30.72 7.78 -27.92
CA GLY A 172 30.18 7.24 -26.68
C GLY A 172 30.48 8.13 -25.48
N GLY A 173 31.73 8.57 -25.32
CA GLY A 173 32.16 9.46 -24.25
C GLY A 173 31.47 10.82 -24.28
N THR A 174 31.30 11.39 -25.49
CA THR A 174 30.58 12.67 -25.68
C THR A 174 29.09 12.54 -25.35
N LEU A 175 28.43 11.47 -25.80
CA LEU A 175 27.01 11.21 -25.50
C LEU A 175 26.78 10.97 -24.00
N ILE A 176 27.65 10.19 -23.35
CA ILE A 176 27.57 9.92 -21.91
C ILE A 176 27.82 11.20 -21.11
N SER A 177 28.82 12.00 -21.48
CA SER A 177 29.12 13.27 -20.81
C SER A 177 27.96 14.26 -20.97
N THR A 178 27.35 14.33 -22.15
CA THR A 178 26.18 15.17 -22.41
C THR A 178 24.97 14.70 -21.59
N PHE A 179 24.74 13.39 -21.52
CA PHE A 179 23.66 12.82 -20.72
C PHE A 179 23.87 13.10 -19.23
N TYR A 180 25.07 12.87 -18.68
CA TYR A 180 25.38 13.17 -17.28
C TYR A 180 25.28 14.66 -16.97
N CYS A 181 25.64 15.54 -17.90
CA CYS A 181 25.45 16.98 -17.74
C CYS A 181 23.96 17.30 -17.55
N GLY A 182 23.09 16.73 -18.41
CA GLY A 182 21.64 16.84 -18.24
C GLY A 182 21.13 16.26 -16.91
N VAL A 183 21.67 15.12 -16.47
CA VAL A 183 21.32 14.50 -15.18
C VAL A 183 21.74 15.37 -13.99
N VAL A 184 22.92 16.00 -14.03
CA VAL A 184 23.39 16.92 -12.98
C VAL A 184 22.48 18.15 -12.92
N ILE A 185 22.17 18.75 -14.07
CA ILE A 185 21.25 19.89 -14.16
C ILE A 185 19.88 19.51 -13.58
N LEU A 186 19.31 18.38 -14.02
CA LEU A 186 18.03 17.90 -13.51
C LEU A 186 18.08 17.61 -12.01
N SER A 187 19.20 17.11 -11.49
CA SER A 187 19.36 16.82 -10.05
C SER A 187 19.43 18.08 -9.21
N GLN A 188 20.01 19.15 -9.75
CA GLN A 188 20.02 20.46 -9.09
C GLN A 188 18.61 21.07 -8.97
N TYR A 189 17.74 20.83 -9.96
CA TYR A 189 16.35 21.30 -9.94
C TYR A 189 15.39 20.37 -9.21
N SER A 190 15.63 19.05 -9.22
CA SER A 190 14.65 18.07 -8.70
C SER A 190 14.63 17.95 -7.20
N GLN A 191 15.78 18.08 -6.50
CA GLN A 191 15.90 17.92 -5.03
C GLN A 191 14.92 16.88 -4.45
N PRO A 192 15.02 15.61 -4.89
CA PRO A 192 13.98 14.61 -4.68
C PRO A 192 13.94 14.02 -3.25
N PHE A 193 14.97 14.27 -2.43
CA PHE A 193 15.07 13.68 -1.10
C PHE A 193 14.42 14.57 -0.04
N VAL A 194 13.85 13.94 0.98
CA VAL A 194 13.29 14.70 2.13
C VAL A 194 14.40 15.41 2.91
N SER A 195 15.60 14.81 2.95
CA SER A 195 16.77 15.36 3.61
C SER A 195 17.58 16.19 2.61
N PRO A 196 17.78 17.50 2.86
CA PRO A 196 18.64 18.35 2.02
C PRO A 196 20.11 17.89 2.00
N PHE A 197 20.52 17.09 2.98
CA PHE A 197 21.85 16.49 3.01
C PHE A 197 22.00 15.40 1.95
N ASP A 198 20.97 14.57 1.78
CA ASP A 198 20.96 13.48 0.80
C ASP A 198 20.93 14.02 -0.63
N ASP A 199 20.20 15.12 -0.88
CA ASP A 199 20.23 15.82 -2.18
C ASP A 199 21.64 16.29 -2.56
N LYS A 200 22.38 16.83 -1.60
CA LYS A 200 23.76 17.28 -1.81
C LYS A 200 24.69 16.11 -2.07
N MET A 201 24.51 15.00 -1.35
CA MET A 201 25.30 13.79 -1.54
C MET A 201 25.06 13.19 -2.93
N GLU A 202 23.81 13.12 -3.37
CA GLU A 202 23.43 12.67 -4.72
C GLU A 202 24.01 13.60 -5.81
N MET A 203 23.94 14.93 -5.61
CA MET A 203 24.52 15.91 -6.52
C MET A 203 26.03 15.73 -6.64
N LEU A 204 26.73 15.56 -5.52
CA LEU A 204 28.18 15.34 -5.50
C LEU A 204 28.55 14.06 -6.25
N SER A 205 27.82 12.96 -6.00
CA SER A 205 28.03 11.68 -6.69
C SER A 205 27.87 11.80 -8.21
N LYS A 206 26.82 12.48 -8.67
CA LYS A 206 26.58 12.73 -10.11
C LYS A 206 27.60 13.66 -10.74
N PHE A 207 28.04 14.67 -10.00
CA PHE A 207 29.12 15.55 -10.43
C PHE A 207 30.43 14.77 -10.59
N THR A 208 30.77 13.91 -9.63
CA THR A 208 31.92 13.01 -9.74
C THR A 208 31.79 12.09 -10.97
N ALA A 209 30.61 11.52 -11.24
CA ALA A 209 30.38 10.72 -12.44
C ALA A 209 30.58 11.54 -13.74
N LEU A 210 30.07 12.77 -13.81
CA LEU A 210 30.27 13.68 -14.94
C LEU A 210 31.76 14.01 -15.15
N THR A 211 32.49 14.37 -14.10
CA THR A 211 33.94 14.65 -14.20
C THR A 211 34.73 13.44 -14.69
N THR A 212 34.30 12.23 -14.30
CA THR A 212 34.90 10.98 -14.75
C THR A 212 34.64 10.74 -16.24
N ALA A 213 33.39 10.95 -16.70
CA ALA A 213 33.02 10.81 -18.10
C ALA A 213 33.76 11.81 -19.01
N ILE A 214 33.84 13.07 -18.59
CA ILE A 214 34.58 14.13 -19.31
C ILE A 214 36.07 13.79 -19.34
N GLY A 215 36.65 13.39 -18.20
CA GLY A 215 38.06 13.03 -18.12
C GLY A 215 38.45 11.86 -19.01
N ALA A 216 37.64 10.80 -19.01
CA ALA A 216 37.85 9.65 -19.88
C ALA A 216 37.80 10.05 -21.37
N THR A 217 36.82 10.88 -21.76
CA THR A 217 36.66 11.36 -23.13
C THR A 217 37.80 12.29 -23.56
N ALA A 218 38.22 13.20 -22.67
CA ALA A 218 39.29 14.15 -22.93
C ALA A 218 40.66 13.46 -23.09
N VAL A 219 40.95 12.46 -22.27
CA VAL A 219 42.18 11.65 -22.38
C VAL A 219 42.23 10.90 -23.71
N ASP A 220 41.11 10.29 -24.13
CA ASP A 220 41.05 9.54 -25.39
C ASP A 220 41.18 10.46 -26.62
N TYR A 221 40.49 11.61 -26.62
CA TYR A 221 40.59 12.62 -27.68
C TYR A 221 42.02 13.20 -27.79
N ALA A 222 42.65 13.48 -26.65
CA ALA A 222 44.03 13.98 -26.62
C ALA A 222 45.04 12.97 -27.16
N LYS A 223 44.83 11.67 -26.87
CA LYS A 223 45.65 10.56 -27.37
C LYS A 223 45.55 10.43 -28.89
N LYS A 224 44.35 10.61 -29.47
CA LYS A 224 44.11 10.42 -30.91
C LYS A 224 44.62 11.56 -31.79
N ASN A 225 44.50 12.81 -31.33
CA ASN A 225 44.87 13.99 -32.10
C ASN A 225 46.33 14.44 -31.94
N ASN A 226 47.19 13.65 -31.27
CA ASN A 226 48.58 14.01 -30.97
C ASN A 226 48.76 15.41 -30.34
N TRP A 227 47.72 15.97 -29.71
CA TRP A 227 47.75 17.28 -29.06
C TRP A 227 48.64 17.26 -27.79
N LEU A 228 49.13 16.10 -27.37
CA LEU A 228 49.81 15.96 -26.08
C LEU A 228 51.36 15.94 -26.19
N TRP A 229 51.97 17.08 -26.50
CA TRP A 229 53.34 17.42 -26.04
C TRP A 229 53.33 18.32 -24.78
N ASN A 230 52.24 18.32 -24.01
CA ASN A 230 52.23 18.83 -22.64
C ASN A 230 51.60 17.79 -21.69
N PRO A 231 52.35 16.73 -21.32
CA PRO A 231 51.91 15.71 -20.36
C PRO A 231 51.40 16.33 -19.03
N ASP A 232 51.91 17.50 -18.67
CA ASP A 232 51.51 18.29 -17.53
C ASP A 232 50.02 18.66 -17.47
N ARG A 233 49.34 18.95 -18.60
CA ARG A 233 47.94 19.39 -18.57
C ARG A 233 46.98 18.22 -18.35
N ALA A 234 47.25 17.09 -19.00
CA ALA A 234 46.49 15.86 -18.80
C ALA A 234 46.70 15.30 -17.39
N LEU A 235 47.93 15.32 -16.89
CA LEU A 235 48.24 14.90 -15.52
C LEU A 235 47.55 15.80 -14.48
N ARG A 236 47.53 17.13 -14.69
CA ARG A 236 46.78 18.06 -13.83
C ARG A 236 45.27 17.80 -13.83
N PHE A 237 44.69 17.52 -15.00
CA PHE A 237 43.25 17.20 -15.09
C PHE A 237 42.93 15.85 -14.42
N MET A 238 43.74 14.81 -14.64
CA MET A 238 43.57 13.53 -13.97
C MET A 238 43.78 13.64 -12.45
N GLY A 239 44.73 14.47 -12.01
CA GLY A 239 44.90 14.82 -10.60
C GLY A 239 43.64 15.46 -10.01
N PHE A 240 43.01 16.39 -10.75
CA PHE A 240 41.72 16.97 -10.37
C PHE A 240 40.62 15.91 -10.23
N VAL A 241 40.49 14.98 -11.19
CA VAL A 241 39.51 13.87 -11.12
C VAL A 241 39.74 13.02 -9.86
N VAL A 242 40.99 12.68 -9.53
CA VAL A 242 41.33 11.91 -8.31
C VAL A 242 40.95 12.67 -7.04
N VAL A 243 41.20 13.98 -6.97
CA VAL A 243 40.80 14.83 -5.83
C VAL A 243 39.28 14.86 -5.67
N VAL A 244 38.52 14.95 -6.77
CA VAL A 244 37.04 14.91 -6.74
C VAL A 244 36.55 13.56 -6.21
N HIS A 245 37.14 12.44 -6.65
CA HIS A 245 36.82 11.10 -6.14
C HIS A 245 37.15 10.96 -4.65
N GLY A 246 38.33 11.43 -4.21
CA GLY A 246 38.73 11.41 -2.81
C GLY A 246 37.79 12.22 -1.92
N THR A 247 37.34 13.39 -2.40
CA THR A 247 36.38 14.24 -1.70
C THR A 247 35.01 13.54 -1.60
N ASN A 248 34.52 12.95 -2.70
CA ASN A 248 33.26 12.22 -2.70
C ASN A 248 33.31 11.01 -1.73
N LEU A 249 34.40 10.24 -1.74
CA LEU A 249 34.59 9.12 -0.81
C LEU A 249 34.56 9.59 0.66
N LEU A 250 35.27 10.67 0.98
CA LEU A 250 35.28 11.23 2.34
C LEU A 250 33.87 11.62 2.79
N VAL A 251 33.10 12.31 1.93
CA VAL A 251 31.71 12.71 2.22
C VAL A 251 30.82 11.48 2.43
N MET A 252 30.92 10.47 1.55
CA MET A 252 30.13 9.23 1.68
C MET A 252 30.46 8.46 2.96
N VAL A 253 31.73 8.40 3.37
CA VAL A 253 32.16 7.76 4.62
C VAL A 253 31.62 8.52 5.83
N LEU A 254 31.73 9.85 5.85
CA LEU A 254 31.16 10.67 6.93
C LEU A 254 29.64 10.54 7.01
N ALA A 255 28.93 10.53 5.89
CA ALA A 255 27.49 10.29 5.82
C ALA A 255 27.11 8.91 6.39
N THR A 256 27.85 7.88 5.98
CA THR A 256 27.62 6.50 6.45
C THR A 256 27.90 6.38 7.95
N LEU A 257 28.96 7.03 8.45
CA LEU A 257 29.27 7.08 9.88
C LEU A 257 28.19 7.82 10.67
N MET A 258 27.64 8.93 10.15
CA MET A 258 26.52 9.62 10.78
C MET A 258 25.27 8.74 10.87
N GLY A 259 24.98 7.93 9.84
CA GLY A 259 23.85 7.01 9.85
C GLY A 259 24.05 5.75 10.71
N LEU A 260 25.27 5.23 10.81
CA LEU A 260 25.59 4.08 11.67
C LEU A 260 25.67 4.45 13.15
N LEU A 261 26.02 5.70 13.44
CA LEU A 261 26.10 6.25 14.79
C LEU A 261 24.81 6.98 15.18
N GLU A 262 23.64 6.37 14.91
CA GLU A 262 22.31 6.75 15.43
C GLU A 262 22.22 6.74 16.98
N ASP A 263 23.31 7.06 17.67
CA ASP A 263 23.39 7.25 19.10
C ASP A 263 22.94 8.69 19.41
N GLU A 264 21.81 8.85 20.11
CA GLU A 264 21.27 10.14 20.56
C GLU A 264 22.34 11.00 21.26
N SER A 265 23.29 10.33 21.93
CA SER A 265 24.46 10.92 22.57
C SER A 265 25.31 11.79 21.63
N PHE A 266 25.45 11.39 20.36
CA PHE A 266 26.27 12.11 19.38
C PHE A 266 25.55 13.34 18.82
N GLN A 267 24.23 13.25 18.58
CA GLN A 267 23.43 14.41 18.17
C GLN A 267 23.41 15.49 19.26
N VAL A 268 23.27 15.10 20.52
CA VAL A 268 23.35 16.02 21.67
C VAL A 268 24.73 16.68 21.76
N ARG A 269 25.82 15.94 21.53
CA ARG A 269 27.18 16.51 21.47
C ARG A 269 27.36 17.51 20.33
N ILE A 270 26.79 17.24 19.15
CA ILE A 270 26.80 18.18 18.02
C ILE A 270 26.00 19.44 18.36
N LYS A 271 24.79 19.31 18.93
CA LYS A 271 23.96 20.44 19.37
C LYS A 271 24.71 21.33 20.38
N GLN A 272 25.43 20.71 21.32
CA GLN A 272 26.26 21.41 22.31
C GLN A 272 27.43 22.17 21.69
N ILE A 273 28.16 21.56 20.75
CA ILE A 273 29.28 22.21 20.05
C ILE A 273 28.79 23.38 19.17
N LEU A 274 27.65 23.20 18.50
CA LEU A 274 27.05 24.22 17.65
C LEU A 274 26.31 25.32 18.43
N GLY A 275 26.09 25.16 19.74
CA GLY A 275 25.38 26.12 20.58
C GLY A 275 23.94 26.38 20.13
N ARG A 276 23.26 25.35 19.60
CA ARG A 276 21.95 25.49 18.93
C ARG A 276 20.83 24.89 19.77
N LEU A 277 19.82 25.70 20.08
CA LEU A 277 18.55 25.24 20.66
C LEU A 277 17.61 24.67 19.60
N SER A 278 16.96 23.57 19.94
CA SER A 278 15.87 22.97 19.18
C SER A 278 14.52 23.47 19.70
N PHE A 279 13.55 23.60 18.79
CA PHE A 279 12.16 23.95 19.10
C PHE A 279 11.20 22.98 18.43
N SER A 280 10.00 22.83 18.99
CA SER A 280 8.93 22.00 18.43
C SER A 280 7.64 22.78 18.16
N ASP A 281 6.90 22.30 17.17
CA ASP A 281 5.58 22.79 16.75
C ASP A 281 4.63 21.60 16.80
N THR A 282 3.90 21.46 17.90
CA THR A 282 3.04 20.30 18.13
C THR A 282 1.86 20.30 17.15
N SER A 283 1.36 21.49 16.80
CA SER A 283 0.25 21.68 15.85
C SER A 283 0.63 21.24 14.43
N ARG A 284 1.87 21.49 14.00
CA ARG A 284 2.39 21.10 12.68
C ARG A 284 3.20 19.79 12.70
N GLY A 285 3.34 19.16 13.86
CA GLY A 285 4.12 17.93 14.04
C GLY A 285 5.60 18.08 13.68
N VAL A 286 6.18 19.27 13.88
CA VAL A 286 7.60 19.52 13.63
C VAL A 286 8.37 19.36 14.93
N ALA A 287 9.31 18.41 14.96
CA ALA A 287 10.28 18.26 16.05
C ALA A 287 11.66 18.76 15.61
N ASP A 288 12.49 19.18 16.55
CA ASP A 288 13.90 19.54 16.33
C ASP A 288 14.19 20.63 15.26
N ALA A 289 13.32 21.65 15.17
CA ALA A 289 13.46 22.72 14.19
C ALA A 289 14.17 23.98 14.76
N GLN A 290 14.58 24.88 13.86
CA GLN A 290 15.15 26.17 14.26
C GLN A 290 14.05 27.11 14.75
N ALA A 291 14.38 27.92 15.76
CA ALA A 291 13.53 28.97 16.31
C ALA A 291 12.80 29.82 15.24
N LYS A 292 13.53 30.26 14.21
CA LYS A 292 13.00 31.11 13.13
C LYS A 292 11.89 30.45 12.32
N ASP A 293 11.91 29.13 12.21
CA ASP A 293 10.99 28.35 11.37
C ASP A 293 9.73 27.93 12.13
N VAL A 294 9.74 28.08 13.46
CA VAL A 294 8.74 27.58 14.41
C VAL A 294 8.04 28.72 15.16
N ILE A 295 8.77 29.51 15.95
CA ILE A 295 8.19 30.45 16.94
C ILE A 295 7.19 31.43 16.32
N MET A 296 7.50 31.97 15.14
CA MET A 296 6.62 32.92 14.46
C MET A 296 5.31 32.27 13.97
N LYS A 297 5.35 30.98 13.65
CA LYS A 297 4.22 30.20 13.10
C LYS A 297 3.36 29.53 14.17
N TRP A 298 3.77 29.55 15.45
CA TRP A 298 2.97 28.97 16.52
C TRP A 298 1.57 29.57 16.59
N ASN A 299 0.58 28.68 16.68
CA ASN A 299 -0.70 29.01 17.28
C ASN A 299 -0.58 28.78 18.79
N ILE A 300 -0.42 29.87 19.53
CA ILE A 300 -0.10 29.84 20.97
C ILE A 300 -1.19 29.12 21.77
N GLU A 301 -2.46 29.24 21.38
CA GLU A 301 -3.56 28.56 22.07
C GLU A 301 -3.51 27.04 21.87
N ASN A 302 -3.24 26.58 20.64
CA ASN A 302 -3.13 25.15 20.36
C ASN A 302 -1.88 24.54 21.02
N GLU A 303 -0.74 25.24 20.96
CA GLU A 303 0.48 24.78 21.65
C GLU A 303 0.26 24.66 23.17
N ALA A 304 -0.39 25.65 23.80
CA ALA A 304 -0.72 25.58 25.22
C ALA A 304 -1.69 24.44 25.54
N LYS A 305 -2.70 24.20 24.67
CA LYS A 305 -3.60 23.05 24.78
C LYS A 305 -2.82 21.74 24.73
N HIS A 306 -1.90 21.58 23.78
CA HIS A 306 -1.13 20.35 23.62
C HIS A 306 -0.21 20.08 24.82
N ARG A 307 0.46 21.12 25.31
CA ARG A 307 1.49 21.04 26.36
C ARG A 307 0.96 20.94 27.78
N VAL A 308 -0.22 21.50 28.05
CA VAL A 308 -0.81 21.50 29.40
C VAL A 308 -2.01 20.57 29.49
N TRP A 309 -2.99 20.72 28.58
CA TRP A 309 -4.27 20.01 28.70
C TRP A 309 -4.19 18.57 28.17
N GLN A 310 -3.71 18.40 26.93
CA GLN A 310 -3.62 17.08 26.31
C GLN A 310 -2.51 16.22 26.91
N SER A 311 -1.39 16.82 27.30
CA SER A 311 -0.30 16.15 28.02
C SER A 311 -0.80 15.57 29.35
N PHE A 312 -1.59 16.34 30.13
CA PHE A 312 -2.23 15.87 31.35
C PHE A 312 -3.09 14.63 31.10
N TRP A 313 -3.98 14.68 30.10
CA TRP A 313 -4.84 13.53 29.79
C TRP A 313 -4.04 12.31 29.34
N ARG A 314 -2.98 12.50 28.55
CA ARG A 314 -2.09 11.40 28.15
C ARG A 314 -1.38 10.79 29.37
N ALA A 315 -0.88 11.61 30.29
CA ALA A 315 -0.22 11.15 31.50
C ALA A 315 -1.17 10.38 32.42
N ILE A 316 -2.36 10.93 32.69
CA ILE A 316 -3.37 10.30 33.54
C ILE A 316 -3.88 8.98 32.95
N LEU A 317 -4.17 8.94 31.64
CA LEU A 317 -4.61 7.71 30.98
C LEU A 317 -3.51 6.64 31.01
N LEU A 318 -2.24 7.04 30.84
CA LEU A 318 -1.10 6.14 30.93
C LEU A 318 -0.92 5.58 32.35
N GLU A 319 -1.02 6.44 33.36
CA GLU A 319 -0.96 6.03 34.78
C GLU A 319 -2.09 5.06 35.14
N MET A 320 -3.32 5.34 34.71
CA MET A 320 -4.44 4.43 34.95
C MET A 320 -4.25 3.09 34.25
N ALA A 321 -3.69 3.09 33.03
CA ALA A 321 -3.39 1.86 32.30
C ALA A 321 -2.32 1.00 33.00
N THR A 322 -1.27 1.61 33.57
CA THR A 322 -0.20 0.87 34.28
C THR A 322 -0.65 0.35 35.65
N ARG A 323 -1.58 1.04 36.33
CA ARG A 323 -2.19 0.54 37.57
C ARG A 323 -3.04 -0.72 37.33
N ASP A 324 -3.68 -0.81 36.16
CA ASP A 324 -4.52 -1.97 35.76
C ASP A 324 -3.67 -3.20 35.36
N GLU A 325 -2.48 -3.00 34.76
CA GLU A 325 -1.54 -4.10 34.44
C GLU A 325 -1.11 -4.90 35.67
N ASN A 326 -0.93 -4.25 36.81
CA ASN A 326 -0.59 -4.93 38.07
C ASN A 326 -1.77 -5.71 38.67
N ALA A 327 -2.99 -5.52 38.15
CA ALA A 327 -4.23 -6.14 38.64
C ALA A 327 -4.78 -7.23 37.69
N ALA A 328 -4.52 -7.17 36.39
CA ALA A 328 -5.14 -8.04 35.38
C ALA A 328 -4.11 -8.74 34.47
N GLU A 329 -3.51 -9.83 34.97
CA GLU A 329 -2.66 -10.73 34.18
C GLU A 329 -3.47 -11.71 33.28
N GLN A 330 -4.77 -11.49 33.02
CA GLN A 330 -5.67 -12.54 32.52
C GLN A 330 -6.59 -12.25 31.32
N ASP A 331 -6.58 -11.08 30.67
CA ASP A 331 -7.46 -10.89 29.50
C ASP A 331 -6.80 -10.12 28.34
N GLU A 332 -6.38 -10.85 27.29
CA GLU A 332 -5.81 -10.31 26.05
C GLU A 332 -6.81 -9.45 25.24
N THR A 333 -8.09 -9.43 25.62
CA THR A 333 -9.16 -8.76 24.83
C THR A 333 -9.59 -7.38 25.32
N LEU A 334 -9.04 -6.89 26.44
CA LEU A 334 -9.38 -5.58 26.98
C LEU A 334 -8.61 -4.45 26.28
N PHE A 335 -9.31 -3.59 25.55
CA PHE A 335 -8.73 -2.38 24.96
C PHE A 335 -8.26 -1.42 26.06
N ARG A 336 -7.03 -0.94 25.93
CA ARG A 336 -6.48 0.06 26.86
C ARG A 336 -6.95 1.46 26.50
N SER A 337 -7.21 2.29 27.50
CA SER A 337 -7.66 3.67 27.30
C SER A 337 -6.65 4.53 26.52
N THR A 338 -5.35 4.25 26.67
CA THR A 338 -4.26 4.89 25.91
C THR A 338 -4.27 4.51 24.43
N GLU A 339 -4.42 3.21 24.14
CA GLU A 339 -4.56 2.73 22.76
C GLU A 339 -5.81 3.29 22.10
N ARG A 340 -6.91 3.35 22.86
CA ARG A 340 -8.16 3.95 22.37
C ARG A 340 -7.99 5.45 22.08
N LEU A 341 -7.31 6.21 22.94
CA LEU A 341 -7.01 7.63 22.67
C LEU A 341 -6.22 7.80 21.37
N ALA A 342 -5.18 6.98 21.13
CA ALA A 342 -4.41 7.03 19.89
C ALA A 342 -5.29 6.75 18.65
N GLN A 343 -6.21 5.78 18.73
CA GLN A 343 -7.20 5.53 17.66
C GLN A 343 -8.12 6.73 17.40
N LEU A 344 -8.53 7.45 18.46
CA LEU A 344 -9.36 8.66 18.33
C LEU A 344 -8.57 9.81 17.66
N GLU A 345 -7.30 9.99 18.01
CA GLU A 345 -6.40 10.96 17.37
C GLU A 345 -6.17 10.64 15.88
N ASP A 346 -5.89 9.38 15.54
CA ASP A 346 -5.73 8.93 14.16
C ASP A 346 -7.01 9.14 13.34
N ALA A 347 -8.17 8.88 13.94
CA ALA A 347 -9.45 9.11 13.30
C ALA A 347 -9.69 10.60 13.00
N VAL A 348 -9.25 11.51 13.88
CA VAL A 348 -9.30 12.96 13.67
C VAL A 348 -8.38 13.38 12.55
N ILE A 349 -7.14 12.89 12.51
CA ILE A 349 -6.18 13.18 11.44
C ILE A 349 -6.73 12.72 10.07
N ALA A 350 -7.41 11.57 10.03
CA ALA A 350 -7.99 11.03 8.81
C ALA A 350 -9.26 11.76 8.34
N SER A 351 -10.05 12.31 9.29
CA SER A 351 -11.44 12.74 9.03
C SER A 351 -11.71 14.22 9.25
N GLY A 352 -10.91 14.90 10.05
CA GLY A 352 -11.08 16.31 10.38
C GLY A 352 -12.13 16.59 11.46
N LEU A 353 -12.03 17.77 12.08
CA LEU A 353 -12.84 18.18 13.23
C LEU A 353 -14.34 18.20 12.91
N ASN A 354 -14.71 18.66 11.72
CA ASN A 354 -16.12 18.76 11.31
C ASN A 354 -16.81 17.40 11.32
N ARG A 355 -16.11 16.33 10.89
CA ARG A 355 -16.67 14.97 10.89
C ARG A 355 -16.80 14.41 12.30
N ILE A 356 -15.82 14.69 13.16
CA ILE A 356 -15.88 14.29 14.57
C ILE A 356 -17.05 14.99 15.27
N LYS A 357 -17.24 16.28 15.01
CA LYS A 357 -18.39 17.05 15.50
C LYS A 357 -19.72 16.48 15.00
N ALA A 358 -19.84 16.19 13.71
CA ALA A 358 -21.04 15.58 13.13
C ALA A 358 -21.32 14.19 13.74
N HIS A 359 -20.27 13.38 13.99
CA HIS A 359 -20.41 12.11 14.68
C HIS A 359 -21.00 12.28 16.08
N CYS A 360 -20.45 13.20 16.87
CA CYS A 360 -20.90 13.47 18.24
C CYS A 360 -22.37 13.94 18.28
N ILE A 361 -22.74 14.87 17.39
CA ILE A 361 -24.12 15.37 17.26
C ILE A 361 -25.06 14.24 16.82
N GLY A 362 -24.68 13.45 15.82
CA GLY A 362 -25.50 12.33 15.34
C GLY A 362 -25.68 11.22 16.38
N GLN A 363 -24.80 11.11 17.37
CA GLN A 363 -25.00 10.19 18.49
C GLN A 363 -25.94 10.76 19.56
N GLU A 364 -26.07 12.08 19.67
CA GLU A 364 -27.04 12.73 20.57
C GLU A 364 -28.46 12.74 19.95
N CYS A 365 -28.56 12.74 18.62
CA CYS A 365 -29.83 12.59 17.90
C CYS A 365 -30.33 11.14 17.96
N GLU A 366 -31.47 10.92 18.62
CA GLU A 366 -32.06 9.59 18.80
C GLU A 366 -32.34 8.90 17.46
N TYR A 367 -32.92 9.62 16.49
CA TYR A 367 -33.23 9.09 15.17
C TYR A 367 -31.96 8.61 14.45
N THR A 368 -30.91 9.42 14.41
CA THR A 368 -29.64 9.07 13.76
C THR A 368 -28.95 7.91 14.47
N ALA A 369 -28.92 7.92 15.80
CA ALA A 369 -28.36 6.82 16.59
C ALA A 369 -29.06 5.49 16.29
N GLN A 370 -30.40 5.50 16.16
CA GLN A 370 -31.18 4.33 15.76
C GLN A 370 -30.84 3.86 14.34
N LEU A 371 -30.70 4.77 13.36
CA LEU A 371 -30.27 4.41 12.00
C LEU A 371 -28.87 3.77 12.00
N ARG A 372 -27.91 4.35 12.73
CA ARG A 372 -26.57 3.79 12.88
C ARG A 372 -26.59 2.39 13.49
N GLN A 373 -27.45 2.15 14.48
CA GLN A 373 -27.61 0.85 15.10
C GLN A 373 -28.23 -0.16 14.14
N LEU A 374 -29.27 0.23 13.39
CA LEU A 374 -29.91 -0.61 12.39
C LEU A 374 -28.92 -0.99 11.26
N ALA A 375 -28.08 -0.06 10.81
CA ALA A 375 -27.06 -0.36 9.81
C ALA A 375 -26.08 -1.45 10.28
N ARG A 376 -25.59 -1.37 11.52
CA ARG A 376 -24.70 -2.37 12.15
C ARG A 376 -25.35 -3.74 12.28
N VAL A 377 -26.57 -3.77 12.81
CA VAL A 377 -27.25 -5.05 13.11
C VAL A 377 -27.79 -5.72 11.83
N ALA A 378 -28.25 -4.93 10.85
CA ALA A 378 -29.03 -5.45 9.73
C ALA A 378 -28.28 -5.53 8.40
N LEU A 379 -27.33 -4.63 8.12
CA LEU A 379 -26.69 -4.52 6.81
C LEU A 379 -25.21 -4.90 6.77
N GLU A 380 -24.42 -4.65 7.82
CA GLU A 380 -22.98 -4.90 7.79
C GLU A 380 -22.62 -6.34 7.35
N GLY A 381 -21.68 -6.49 6.40
CA GLY A 381 -21.34 -7.76 5.76
C GLY A 381 -21.58 -7.78 4.25
N VAL A 382 -21.84 -8.96 3.70
CA VAL A 382 -22.00 -9.18 2.24
C VAL A 382 -23.45 -9.00 1.77
N ASP A 383 -23.63 -8.83 0.47
CA ASP A 383 -24.92 -8.76 -0.22
C ASP A 383 -25.74 -7.50 0.14
N VAL A 384 -25.02 -6.38 0.27
CA VAL A 384 -25.59 -5.03 0.42
C VAL A 384 -25.73 -4.39 -0.95
N PHE A 385 -26.84 -3.71 -1.17
CA PHE A 385 -27.14 -3.00 -2.42
C PHE A 385 -27.01 -1.50 -2.23
N TRP A 386 -26.34 -0.82 -3.16
CA TRP A 386 -26.27 0.63 -3.18
C TRP A 386 -26.11 1.13 -4.61
N ASN A 387 -27.06 1.95 -5.08
CA ASN A 387 -27.11 2.43 -6.47
C ASN A 387 -27.08 3.96 -6.52
N ASN A 388 -26.05 4.57 -5.92
CA ASN A 388 -25.85 6.00 -6.05
C ASN A 388 -24.80 6.31 -7.14
N PRO A 389 -25.22 6.89 -8.29
CA PRO A 389 -24.32 7.15 -9.42
C PRO A 389 -23.21 8.17 -9.11
N LEU A 390 -23.40 9.04 -8.13
CA LEU A 390 -22.41 10.03 -7.67
C LEU A 390 -21.72 9.59 -6.36
N GLY A 391 -22.06 8.41 -5.84
CA GLY A 391 -21.59 7.92 -4.54
C GLY A 391 -20.25 7.18 -4.59
N ALA A 392 -19.77 6.82 -5.78
CA ALA A 392 -18.47 6.19 -5.98
C ALA A 392 -17.32 7.19 -5.76
N ARG A 393 -16.19 6.72 -5.22
CA ARG A 393 -15.05 7.57 -4.83
C ARG A 393 -14.45 8.37 -5.99
N ASP A 394 -14.49 7.84 -7.20
CA ASP A 394 -14.04 8.47 -8.43
C ASP A 394 -15.14 9.28 -9.15
N GLY A 395 -16.35 9.35 -8.56
CA GLY A 395 -17.49 10.08 -9.08
C GLY A 395 -18.25 9.36 -10.20
N HIS A 396 -17.91 8.10 -10.52
CA HIS A 396 -18.60 7.32 -11.54
C HIS A 396 -18.83 5.88 -11.04
N LEU A 397 -20.10 5.46 -10.97
CA LEU A 397 -20.43 4.08 -10.60
C LEU A 397 -20.36 3.14 -11.82
N ASP A 398 -19.32 2.31 -11.89
CA ASP A 398 -19.11 1.30 -12.94
C ASP A 398 -19.81 -0.04 -12.62
N SER A 399 -20.24 -0.24 -11.37
CA SER A 399 -20.93 -1.47 -10.95
C SER A 399 -22.29 -1.62 -11.64
N VAL A 400 -22.46 -2.71 -12.37
CA VAL A 400 -23.73 -3.05 -13.06
C VAL A 400 -24.72 -3.67 -12.06
N SER A 401 -24.21 -4.50 -11.14
CA SER A 401 -25.05 -5.17 -10.15
C SER A 401 -25.45 -4.27 -8.99
N CYS A 402 -24.66 -3.23 -8.69
CA CYS A 402 -24.78 -2.37 -7.51
C CYS A 402 -24.73 -3.13 -6.17
N PHE A 403 -24.31 -4.41 -6.18
CA PHE A 403 -24.15 -5.23 -4.99
C PHE A 403 -22.68 -5.30 -4.55
N GLY A 404 -22.49 -5.40 -3.24
CA GLY A 404 -21.17 -5.46 -2.67
C GLY A 404 -21.14 -5.93 -1.22
N LYS A 405 -19.96 -5.78 -0.64
CA LYS A 405 -19.72 -5.90 0.79
C LYS A 405 -19.75 -4.52 1.42
N MET A 406 -20.47 -4.38 2.51
CA MET A 406 -20.43 -3.19 3.36
C MET A 406 -19.70 -3.47 4.66
N TYR A 407 -18.84 -2.56 5.08
CA TYR A 407 -18.32 -2.52 6.44
C TYR A 407 -18.55 -1.14 7.05
N ILE A 408 -18.65 -1.09 8.37
CA ILE A 408 -18.92 0.14 9.10
C ILE A 408 -17.66 0.56 9.85
N VAL A 409 -17.30 1.83 9.69
CA VAL A 409 -16.35 2.48 10.58
C VAL A 409 -17.17 3.17 11.67
N PRO A 410 -17.05 2.76 12.94
CA PRO A 410 -17.92 3.28 13.99
C PRO A 410 -17.60 4.73 14.38
N TYR A 411 -16.33 5.15 14.27
CA TYR A 411 -15.86 6.48 14.66
C TYR A 411 -14.81 7.07 13.68
N PRO A 412 -15.05 8.29 13.14
CA PRO A 412 -16.37 8.87 12.97
C PRO A 412 -17.24 7.98 12.08
N PHE A 413 -18.52 7.88 12.42
CA PHE A 413 -19.44 6.93 11.80
C PHE A 413 -19.54 7.11 10.28
N HIS A 414 -19.28 6.05 9.52
CA HIS A 414 -19.60 5.97 8.10
C HIS A 414 -19.67 4.51 7.63
N CYS A 415 -20.41 4.26 6.56
CA CYS A 415 -20.48 2.97 5.90
C CYS A 415 -19.66 3.01 4.61
N VAL A 416 -18.86 1.97 4.36
CA VAL A 416 -18.13 1.82 3.10
C VAL A 416 -18.68 0.60 2.38
N VAL A 417 -19.15 0.81 1.14
CA VAL A 417 -19.63 -0.24 0.25
C VAL A 417 -18.55 -0.49 -0.81
N VAL A 418 -18.05 -1.72 -0.84
CA VAL A 418 -17.09 -2.22 -1.84
C VAL A 418 -17.84 -3.10 -2.82
N TYR A 419 -17.90 -2.70 -4.08
CA TYR A 419 -18.70 -3.40 -5.10
C TYR A 419 -18.04 -4.71 -5.55
N ASP A 420 -18.87 -5.67 -5.97
CA ASP A 420 -18.38 -7.02 -6.32
C ASP A 420 -17.77 -7.10 -7.73
N ASP A 421 -18.36 -6.35 -8.67
CA ASP A 421 -18.10 -6.38 -10.12
C ASP A 421 -17.29 -5.18 -10.65
N ALA A 422 -17.01 -4.20 -9.79
CA ALA A 422 -16.17 -3.04 -10.07
C ALA A 422 -15.06 -2.91 -9.01
N ASP A 423 -14.03 -2.10 -9.29
CA ASP A 423 -13.02 -1.72 -8.29
C ASP A 423 -13.46 -0.47 -7.48
N ASP A 424 -14.73 -0.07 -7.63
CA ASP A 424 -15.33 1.11 -7.00
C ASP A 424 -15.61 0.88 -5.52
N GLU A 425 -15.53 1.97 -4.77
CA GLU A 425 -15.94 2.04 -3.37
C GLU A 425 -16.83 3.26 -3.18
N ALA A 426 -17.93 3.09 -2.44
CA ALA A 426 -18.83 4.19 -2.07
C ALA A 426 -18.80 4.41 -0.56
N VAL A 427 -18.74 5.68 -0.14
CA VAL A 427 -18.76 6.07 1.28
C VAL A 427 -20.11 6.72 1.60
N VAL A 428 -20.95 6.01 2.36
CA VAL A 428 -22.26 6.49 2.80
C VAL A 428 -22.15 7.08 4.20
N ARG A 429 -22.67 8.29 4.38
CA ARG A 429 -22.50 9.09 5.61
C ARG A 429 -23.84 9.69 6.04
N ASP A 430 -23.92 10.02 7.32
CA ASP A 430 -24.94 10.90 7.87
C ASP A 430 -24.37 12.32 8.03
N ILE A 431 -24.99 13.31 7.38
CA ILE A 431 -24.51 14.70 7.38
C ILE A 431 -25.23 15.43 8.50
N CYS A 432 -24.77 15.29 9.74
CA CYS A 432 -25.38 15.96 10.90
C CYS A 432 -24.84 17.39 11.08
N ASP A 433 -25.43 18.34 10.35
CA ASP A 433 -25.14 19.77 10.53
C ASP A 433 -26.19 20.35 11.47
N GLY A 434 -25.77 20.88 12.63
CA GLY A 434 -26.66 21.39 13.69
C GLY A 434 -27.64 22.51 13.28
N ASN A 435 -27.59 22.98 12.03
CA ASN A 435 -28.45 24.02 11.46
C ASN A 435 -29.48 23.51 10.44
N SER A 436 -29.37 22.26 9.95
CA SER A 436 -30.31 21.68 8.97
C SER A 436 -30.56 20.20 9.28
N THR A 437 -31.65 19.90 9.98
CA THR A 437 -32.08 18.52 10.27
C THR A 437 -32.89 17.89 9.14
N ALA A 438 -33.29 18.67 8.12
CA ALA A 438 -34.18 18.21 7.05
C ALA A 438 -33.46 17.34 6.00
N ASP A 439 -32.22 17.71 5.64
CA ASP A 439 -31.43 17.02 4.60
C ASP A 439 -30.34 16.09 5.18
N SER A 440 -30.23 16.04 6.51
CA SER A 440 -29.11 15.46 7.26
C SER A 440 -28.99 13.93 7.20
N HIS A 441 -30.09 13.24 6.90
CA HIS A 441 -30.20 11.78 7.06
C HIS A 441 -30.53 11.04 5.76
N THR A 442 -30.61 11.74 4.63
CA THR A 442 -31.07 11.19 3.35
C THR A 442 -30.27 9.97 2.94
N ASN A 443 -28.94 10.03 2.91
CA ASN A 443 -28.13 8.92 2.39
C ASN A 443 -28.18 7.63 3.25
N LEU A 444 -28.08 7.74 4.58
CA LEU A 444 -28.13 6.56 5.46
C LEU A 444 -29.54 5.96 5.54
N ALA A 445 -30.56 6.82 5.60
CA ALA A 445 -31.96 6.38 5.56
C ALA A 445 -32.32 5.77 4.21
N GLU A 446 -31.84 6.34 3.11
CA GLU A 446 -32.00 5.83 1.76
C GLU A 446 -31.34 4.45 1.63
N LEU A 447 -30.08 4.31 2.06
CA LEU A 447 -29.36 3.03 2.08
C LEU A 447 -30.18 1.95 2.81
N LEU A 448 -30.69 2.25 4.00
CA LEU A 448 -31.54 1.32 4.73
C LEU A 448 -32.83 1.02 3.96
N SER A 449 -33.57 2.04 3.53
CA SER A 449 -34.85 1.89 2.86
C SER A 449 -34.78 1.02 1.60
N ILE A 450 -33.79 1.25 0.72
CA ILE A 450 -33.60 0.52 -0.53
C ILE A 450 -33.30 -0.96 -0.23
N ASN A 451 -32.45 -1.22 0.77
CA ASN A 451 -32.03 -2.58 1.14
C ASN A 451 -33.13 -3.43 1.77
N PHE A 452 -34.27 -2.84 2.14
CA PHE A 452 -35.46 -3.53 2.64
C PHE A 452 -36.65 -3.51 1.66
N THR A 453 -36.46 -3.01 0.44
CA THR A 453 -37.48 -3.14 -0.60
C THR A 453 -37.67 -4.61 -1.02
N PRO A 454 -38.90 -5.05 -1.37
CA PRO A 454 -39.16 -6.43 -1.76
C PRO A 454 -38.28 -6.94 -2.91
N GLU A 455 -37.97 -6.07 -3.86
CA GLU A 455 -37.13 -6.39 -5.02
C GLU A 455 -35.69 -6.72 -4.60
N ILE A 456 -35.08 -5.86 -3.77
CA ILE A 456 -33.70 -6.06 -3.31
C ILE A 456 -33.61 -7.24 -2.34
N LEU A 457 -34.63 -7.47 -1.51
CA LEU A 457 -34.69 -8.65 -0.64
C LEU A 457 -34.72 -9.96 -1.45
N ALA A 458 -35.48 -10.01 -2.54
CA ALA A 458 -35.50 -11.18 -3.44
C ALA A 458 -34.13 -11.43 -4.09
N LYS A 459 -33.48 -10.37 -4.58
CA LYS A 459 -32.11 -10.42 -5.14
C LYS A 459 -31.09 -10.88 -4.09
N ARG A 460 -31.18 -10.38 -2.86
CA ARG A 460 -30.31 -10.80 -1.73
C ARG A 460 -30.51 -12.27 -1.40
N GLU A 461 -31.75 -12.74 -1.32
CA GLU A 461 -32.04 -14.15 -1.03
C GLU A 461 -31.48 -15.08 -2.12
N LEU A 462 -31.64 -14.71 -3.40
CA LEU A 462 -31.05 -15.43 -4.52
C LEU A 462 -29.53 -15.58 -4.35
N ARG A 463 -28.84 -14.51 -3.96
CA ARG A 463 -27.39 -14.52 -3.71
C ARG A 463 -27.02 -15.42 -2.53
N GLN A 464 -27.79 -15.36 -1.44
CA GLN A 464 -27.60 -16.23 -0.27
C GLN A 464 -27.79 -17.71 -0.64
N LYS A 465 -28.80 -18.05 -1.44
CA LYS A 465 -29.01 -19.42 -1.95
C LYS A 465 -27.78 -19.92 -2.71
N LEU A 466 -27.22 -19.10 -3.61
CA LEU A 466 -26.02 -19.45 -4.38
C LEU A 466 -24.79 -19.67 -3.49
N ARG A 467 -24.59 -18.84 -2.46
CA ARG A 467 -23.51 -19.04 -1.47
C ARG A 467 -23.66 -20.37 -0.73
N VAL A 468 -24.87 -20.67 -0.25
CA VAL A 468 -25.17 -21.93 0.44
C VAL A 468 -24.90 -23.15 -0.45
N LEU A 469 -25.36 -23.12 -1.70
CA LEU A 469 -25.13 -24.21 -2.65
C LEU A 469 -23.65 -24.42 -2.95
N SER A 470 -22.88 -23.32 -3.02
CA SER A 470 -21.42 -23.33 -3.21
C SER A 470 -20.68 -23.91 -2.00
N ASP A 471 -21.02 -23.46 -0.79
CA ASP A 471 -20.40 -23.91 0.45
C ASP A 471 -20.68 -25.39 0.73
N ALA A 472 -21.89 -25.85 0.42
CA ALA A 472 -22.28 -27.25 0.52
C ALA A 472 -21.75 -28.13 -0.65
N ALA A 473 -21.11 -27.53 -1.66
CA ALA A 473 -20.67 -28.20 -2.89
C ALA A 473 -21.79 -29.08 -3.52
N THR A 474 -22.99 -28.52 -3.59
CA THR A 474 -24.21 -29.25 -4.00
C THR A 474 -24.12 -29.66 -5.46
N LYS A 475 -24.37 -30.94 -5.76
CA LYS A 475 -24.42 -31.44 -7.14
C LYS A 475 -25.77 -31.13 -7.77
N VAL A 476 -25.77 -30.20 -8.73
CA VAL A 476 -26.94 -29.80 -9.52
C VAL A 476 -26.97 -30.62 -10.81
N ASN A 477 -28.11 -31.22 -11.12
CA ASN A 477 -28.32 -31.94 -12.37
C ASN A 477 -28.64 -30.95 -13.49
N LEU A 478 -27.65 -30.60 -14.30
CA LEU A 478 -27.79 -29.65 -15.40
C LEU A 478 -27.01 -30.15 -16.63
N PRO A 479 -27.57 -31.10 -17.39
CA PRO A 479 -26.85 -31.74 -18.46
C PRO A 479 -26.58 -30.78 -19.63
N PHE A 480 -25.37 -30.85 -20.19
CA PHE A 480 -25.04 -30.13 -21.41
C PHE A 480 -23.93 -30.84 -22.20
N SER A 481 -23.86 -30.56 -23.49
CA SER A 481 -22.83 -31.07 -24.40
C SER A 481 -21.96 -29.94 -24.93
N ARG A 482 -20.66 -30.20 -25.12
CA ARG A 482 -19.77 -29.30 -25.87
C ARG A 482 -18.73 -30.06 -26.67
N THR A 483 -18.26 -29.46 -27.76
CA THR A 483 -17.16 -30.02 -28.54
C THR A 483 -15.82 -29.75 -27.88
N GLU A 484 -15.08 -30.81 -27.55
CA GLU A 484 -13.71 -30.73 -27.02
C GLU A 484 -12.70 -31.34 -27.98
N LYS A 485 -11.40 -31.16 -27.68
CA LYS A 485 -10.30 -31.80 -28.41
C LYS A 485 -9.51 -32.71 -27.48
N VAL A 486 -9.21 -33.92 -27.95
CA VAL A 486 -8.31 -34.86 -27.27
C VAL A 486 -7.19 -35.27 -28.21
N PHE A 487 -5.98 -35.39 -27.67
CA PHE A 487 -4.86 -35.95 -28.40
C PHE A 487 -4.90 -37.47 -28.29
N LEU A 488 -5.00 -38.16 -29.43
CA LEU A 488 -4.89 -39.61 -29.48
C LEU A 488 -3.50 -40.00 -29.99
N TRP A 489 -2.82 -40.86 -29.24
CA TRP A 489 -1.58 -41.52 -29.69
C TRP A 489 -1.90 -42.67 -30.66
N PHE A 490 -0.88 -43.28 -31.29
CA PHE A 490 -1.07 -44.44 -32.16
C PHE A 490 -1.88 -45.52 -31.43
N LYS A 491 -3.13 -45.71 -31.85
CA LYS A 491 -4.00 -46.75 -31.31
C LYS A 491 -4.37 -47.70 -32.43
N PHE A 492 -4.13 -48.98 -32.18
CA PHE A 492 -4.48 -50.06 -33.09
C PHE A 492 -6.00 -50.10 -33.28
N ARG A 493 -6.48 -49.96 -34.52
CA ARG A 493 -7.92 -49.97 -34.89
C ARG A 493 -8.41 -51.34 -35.38
N GLY A 494 -7.51 -52.27 -35.65
CA GLY A 494 -7.84 -53.59 -36.18
C GLY A 494 -7.09 -53.91 -37.47
N TRP A 495 -7.51 -54.98 -38.11
CA TRP A 495 -6.87 -55.57 -39.29
C TRP A 495 -7.76 -55.33 -40.52
N LYS A 496 -7.31 -54.53 -41.50
CA LYS A 496 -8.03 -54.30 -42.76
C LYS A 496 -7.58 -55.30 -43.81
N ARG A 497 -8.53 -56.02 -44.42
CA ARG A 497 -8.26 -57.04 -45.44
C ARG A 497 -7.81 -56.35 -46.72
N MET A 498 -6.56 -56.56 -47.13
CA MET A 498 -5.98 -55.92 -48.31
C MET A 498 -6.15 -56.81 -49.54
N TRP A 499 -5.91 -58.13 -49.41
CA TRP A 499 -6.11 -59.17 -50.44
C TRP A 499 -6.58 -60.49 -49.79
N ARG A 500 -6.95 -61.51 -50.60
CA ARG A 500 -7.63 -62.77 -50.21
C ARG A 500 -7.08 -63.49 -48.96
N TRP A 501 -5.82 -63.26 -48.56
CA TRP A 501 -5.17 -63.84 -47.36
C TRP A 501 -4.27 -62.86 -46.56
N ILE A 502 -4.28 -61.54 -46.84
CA ILE A 502 -3.36 -60.56 -46.21
C ILE A 502 -4.16 -59.46 -45.51
N TYR A 503 -3.89 -59.27 -44.21
CA TYR A 503 -4.46 -58.22 -43.38
C TYR A 503 -3.38 -57.19 -43.01
N ARG A 504 -3.69 -55.89 -43.12
CA ARG A 504 -2.81 -54.80 -42.68
C ARG A 504 -3.32 -54.21 -41.35
N PRO A 505 -2.45 -53.98 -40.35
CA PRO A 505 -2.84 -53.28 -39.14
C PRO A 505 -3.14 -51.81 -39.45
N VAL A 506 -4.34 -51.34 -39.12
CA VAL A 506 -4.74 -49.94 -39.24
C VAL A 506 -4.52 -49.26 -37.90
N PHE A 507 -3.80 -48.15 -37.90
CA PHE A 507 -3.56 -47.33 -36.71
C PHE A 507 -4.22 -45.97 -36.87
N SER A 508 -4.69 -45.37 -35.77
CA SER A 508 -5.08 -43.96 -35.78
C SER A 508 -3.86 -43.07 -36.01
N ILE A 509 -4.01 -42.06 -36.87
CA ILE A 509 -2.99 -41.02 -37.04
C ILE A 509 -2.91 -40.22 -35.74
N PRO A 510 -1.71 -40.03 -35.15
CA PRO A 510 -1.57 -39.22 -33.95
C PRO A 510 -1.97 -37.77 -34.25
N GLY A 511 -2.93 -37.25 -33.50
CA GLY A 511 -3.54 -35.97 -33.80
C GLY A 511 -4.59 -35.54 -32.79
N TYR A 512 -5.03 -34.30 -32.92
CA TYR A 512 -6.13 -33.75 -32.13
C TYR A 512 -7.46 -34.03 -32.82
N TYR A 513 -8.29 -34.85 -32.17
CA TYR A 513 -9.62 -35.16 -32.65
C TYR A 513 -10.66 -34.38 -31.86
N LYS A 514 -11.65 -33.84 -32.57
CA LYS A 514 -12.82 -33.22 -31.95
C LYS A 514 -13.79 -34.32 -31.55
N PHE A 515 -14.40 -34.18 -30.38
CA PHE A 515 -15.46 -35.08 -29.91
C PHE A 515 -16.49 -34.30 -29.11
N GLU A 516 -17.71 -34.82 -29.04
CA GLU A 516 -18.75 -34.28 -28.18
C GLU A 516 -18.58 -34.82 -26.76
N CYS A 517 -18.32 -33.93 -25.80
CA CYS A 517 -18.25 -34.26 -24.40
C CYS A 517 -19.57 -33.88 -23.72
N LYS A 518 -20.21 -34.86 -23.08
CA LYS A 518 -21.47 -34.75 -22.34
C LYS A 518 -21.17 -34.65 -20.85
N TYR A 519 -21.76 -33.67 -20.20
CA TYR A 519 -21.71 -33.43 -18.75
C TYR A 519 -23.10 -33.59 -18.17
N THR A 520 -23.20 -34.07 -16.92
CA THR A 520 -24.51 -34.34 -16.28
C THR A 520 -24.70 -33.54 -15.00
N LYS A 521 -23.71 -33.54 -14.10
CA LYS A 521 -23.81 -32.94 -12.77
C LYS A 521 -22.70 -31.92 -12.57
N GLY A 522 -23.07 -30.68 -12.33
CA GLY A 522 -22.14 -29.62 -11.96
C GLY A 522 -22.31 -29.20 -10.52
N VAL A 523 -21.29 -28.53 -9.98
CA VAL A 523 -21.27 -27.93 -8.66
C VAL A 523 -21.14 -26.43 -8.84
N ILE A 524 -22.03 -25.65 -8.22
CA ILE A 524 -21.96 -24.19 -8.24
C ILE A 524 -20.80 -23.74 -7.35
N ARG A 525 -20.03 -22.75 -7.80
CA ARG A 525 -18.98 -22.09 -7.02
C ARG A 525 -19.19 -20.58 -7.05
N VAL A 526 -19.15 -19.96 -5.88
CA VAL A 526 -19.09 -18.50 -5.73
C VAL A 526 -17.65 -18.13 -5.39
N HIS A 527 -16.97 -17.48 -6.33
CA HIS A 527 -15.61 -16.97 -6.14
C HIS A 527 -15.65 -15.56 -5.55
N THR A 528 -14.70 -15.31 -4.65
CA THR A 528 -14.49 -14.03 -3.97
C THR A 528 -13.17 -13.40 -4.41
N SER A 529 -13.01 -12.09 -4.25
CA SER A 529 -11.88 -11.29 -4.77
C SER A 529 -10.51 -11.77 -4.26
N SER A 530 -10.45 -12.33 -3.05
CA SER A 530 -9.21 -12.86 -2.49
C SER A 530 -8.86 -14.27 -2.99
N ASP A 531 -9.69 -14.91 -3.84
CA ASP A 531 -9.39 -16.25 -4.38
C ASP A 531 -8.34 -16.16 -5.49
N PRO A 532 -7.33 -17.06 -5.54
CA PRO A 532 -6.31 -17.06 -6.60
C PRO A 532 -6.90 -17.08 -8.02
N SER A 533 -8.06 -17.74 -8.20
CA SER A 533 -8.83 -17.77 -9.44
C SER A 533 -9.55 -16.44 -9.74
N GLY A 534 -10.04 -15.74 -8.72
CA GLY A 534 -10.69 -14.42 -8.83
C GLY A 534 -9.71 -13.31 -9.23
N ILE A 535 -8.49 -13.35 -8.68
CA ILE A 535 -7.38 -12.44 -9.03
C ILE A 535 -7.00 -12.62 -10.51
N TRP A 536 -6.85 -13.86 -10.97
CA TRP A 536 -6.56 -14.17 -12.37
C TRP A 536 -7.67 -13.72 -13.32
N LEU A 537 -8.94 -13.83 -12.91
CA LEU A 537 -10.08 -13.36 -13.70
C LEU A 537 -10.08 -11.83 -13.84
N ARG A 538 -9.89 -11.05 -12.76
CA ARG A 538 -9.79 -9.57 -12.83
C ARG A 538 -8.62 -9.10 -13.69
N VAL A 539 -7.45 -9.74 -13.55
CA VAL A 539 -6.29 -9.42 -14.38
C VAL A 539 -6.61 -9.65 -15.86
N VAL A 540 -7.28 -10.75 -16.21
CA VAL A 540 -7.63 -11.09 -17.61
C VAL A 540 -8.76 -10.22 -18.16
N THR A 541 -9.68 -9.73 -17.33
CA THR A 541 -10.81 -8.87 -17.75
C THR A 541 -10.54 -7.37 -17.64
N SER A 542 -9.41 -6.96 -17.05
CA SER A 542 -9.09 -5.52 -16.92
C SER A 542 -9.02 -4.83 -18.28
N PRO A 543 -9.51 -3.58 -18.43
CA PRO A 543 -9.49 -2.86 -19.69
C PRO A 543 -8.08 -2.73 -20.29
N ALA A 544 -7.06 -2.63 -19.44
CA ALA A 544 -5.66 -2.57 -19.85
C ALA A 544 -5.17 -3.90 -20.45
N VAL A 545 -5.55 -5.05 -19.86
CA VAL A 545 -5.19 -6.37 -20.40
C VAL A 545 -6.03 -6.72 -21.60
N VAL A 546 -7.31 -6.32 -21.67
CA VAL A 546 -8.15 -6.49 -22.87
C VAL A 546 -7.61 -5.65 -24.02
N SER A 547 -7.23 -4.39 -23.78
CA SER A 547 -6.62 -3.50 -24.76
C SER A 547 -5.23 -3.99 -25.18
N ALA A 548 -4.40 -4.45 -24.24
CA ALA A 548 -3.10 -5.06 -24.55
C ALA A 548 -3.28 -6.36 -25.35
N LYS A 549 -4.30 -7.16 -25.03
CA LYS A 549 -4.62 -8.39 -25.76
C LYS A 549 -5.15 -8.08 -27.15
N GLN A 550 -5.99 -7.07 -27.34
CA GLN A 550 -6.41 -6.58 -28.66
C GLN A 550 -5.23 -5.99 -29.44
N TYR A 551 -4.35 -5.24 -28.79
CA TYR A 551 -3.14 -4.66 -29.39
C TYR A 551 -2.14 -5.75 -29.83
N ILE A 552 -1.90 -6.75 -28.98
CA ILE A 552 -1.08 -7.93 -29.27
C ILE A 552 -1.75 -8.78 -30.36
N THR A 553 -3.07 -8.95 -30.33
CA THR A 553 -3.80 -9.70 -31.36
C THR A 553 -3.75 -8.97 -32.71
N ASN A 554 -3.82 -7.64 -32.73
CA ASN A 554 -3.65 -6.80 -33.92
C ASN A 554 -2.19 -6.78 -34.42
N LEU A 555 -1.20 -6.89 -33.52
CA LEU A 555 0.21 -7.09 -33.88
C LEU A 555 0.46 -8.48 -34.47
N CYS A 556 -0.08 -9.53 -33.84
CA CYS A 556 0.05 -10.92 -34.29
C CYS A 556 -0.72 -11.20 -35.59
N ALA A 557 -1.79 -10.44 -35.87
CA ALA A 557 -2.51 -10.52 -37.14
C ALA A 557 -1.72 -9.95 -38.33
N ARG A 558 -0.69 -9.11 -38.09
CA ARG A 558 0.06 -8.43 -39.14
C ARG A 558 1.37 -9.09 -39.56
N ASN A 559 1.96 -9.99 -38.79
CA ASN A 559 3.11 -10.80 -39.25
C ASN A 559 3.35 -12.02 -38.33
N LEU A 560 3.77 -13.15 -38.92
CA LEU A 560 4.36 -14.33 -38.26
C LEU A 560 3.43 -15.35 -37.54
N VAL A 561 2.58 -16.07 -38.30
CA VAL A 561 1.76 -17.18 -37.73
C VAL A 561 2.30 -18.60 -38.00
N VAL A 562 3.31 -18.80 -38.85
CA VAL A 562 3.73 -20.17 -39.22
C VAL A 562 4.98 -20.67 -38.47
N SER A 563 5.95 -19.79 -38.16
CA SER A 563 7.24 -20.19 -37.56
C SER A 563 7.16 -20.49 -36.05
N MET A 564 6.38 -19.70 -35.30
CA MET A 564 6.30 -19.81 -33.83
C MET A 564 5.59 -21.08 -33.35
N LYS A 565 4.62 -21.60 -34.12
CA LYS A 565 3.91 -22.85 -33.78
C LYS A 565 4.82 -24.07 -33.83
N GLN A 566 5.78 -24.10 -34.77
CA GLN A 566 6.71 -25.23 -34.92
C GLN A 566 7.84 -25.22 -33.87
N GLN A 567 8.25 -24.05 -33.37
CA GLN A 567 9.27 -23.95 -32.33
C GLN A 567 8.73 -24.17 -30.91
N LEU A 568 7.53 -23.68 -30.58
CA LEU A 568 6.91 -23.95 -29.27
C LEU A 568 6.68 -25.44 -29.02
N GLN A 569 6.38 -26.20 -30.07
CA GLN A 569 6.10 -27.64 -29.98
C GLN A 569 7.38 -28.47 -29.71
N LYS A 570 8.57 -27.97 -30.09
CA LYS A 570 9.87 -28.58 -29.77
C LYS A 570 10.35 -28.24 -28.35
N VAL A 571 10.04 -27.04 -27.85
CA VAL A 571 10.44 -26.60 -26.49
C VAL A 571 9.61 -27.30 -25.40
N ILE A 572 8.34 -27.58 -25.67
CA ILE A 572 7.45 -28.29 -24.72
C ILE A 572 7.85 -29.78 -24.54
N GLN A 573 8.58 -30.38 -25.49
CA GLN A 573 9.04 -31.77 -25.40
C GLN A 573 10.40 -31.95 -24.71
N GLY A 574 11.05 -30.88 -24.26
CA GLY A 574 12.34 -30.96 -23.58
C GLY A 574 12.24 -31.53 -22.16
N LYS A 575 13.09 -32.50 -21.83
CA LYS A 575 13.22 -33.16 -20.50
C LYS A 575 13.34 -32.18 -19.31
N ASN A 576 13.65 -30.90 -19.54
CA ASN A 576 13.76 -29.87 -18.51
C ASN A 576 12.40 -29.32 -18.04
N VAL A 577 11.34 -29.31 -18.86
CA VAL A 577 10.01 -28.86 -18.44
C VAL A 577 9.40 -29.84 -17.44
N GLN A 578 9.64 -31.14 -17.63
CA GLN A 578 9.21 -32.18 -16.68
C GLN A 578 10.02 -32.14 -15.38
N ARG A 579 11.29 -31.73 -15.44
CA ARG A 579 12.16 -31.56 -14.26
C ARG A 579 11.74 -30.36 -13.41
N VAL A 580 11.41 -29.24 -14.05
CA VAL A 580 10.83 -28.06 -13.39
C VAL A 580 9.44 -28.36 -12.87
N LYS A 581 8.60 -29.09 -13.62
CA LYS A 581 7.28 -29.52 -13.15
C LYS A 581 7.38 -30.46 -11.94
N ASN A 582 8.35 -31.38 -11.91
CA ASN A 582 8.59 -32.27 -10.77
C ASN A 582 9.27 -31.56 -9.59
N GLN A 583 10.07 -30.50 -9.82
CA GLN A 583 10.61 -29.66 -8.75
C GLN A 583 9.55 -28.75 -8.14
N VAL A 584 8.64 -28.21 -8.94
CA VAL A 584 7.48 -27.43 -8.49
C VAL A 584 6.46 -28.36 -7.79
N LEU A 585 6.27 -29.59 -8.26
CA LEU A 585 5.44 -30.59 -7.59
C LEU A 585 6.07 -31.07 -6.26
N LYS A 586 7.40 -31.24 -6.21
CA LYS A 586 8.13 -31.51 -4.95
C LYS A 586 8.10 -30.33 -3.98
N LEU A 587 8.14 -29.10 -4.47
CA LEU A 587 7.99 -27.90 -3.63
C LEU A 587 6.56 -27.79 -3.08
N ALA A 588 5.55 -28.20 -3.85
CA ALA A 588 4.16 -28.29 -3.39
C ALA A 588 3.93 -29.47 -2.41
N GLU A 589 4.58 -30.62 -2.61
CA GLU A 589 4.55 -31.76 -1.66
C GLU A 589 5.32 -31.47 -0.36
N MET A 590 6.38 -30.65 -0.40
CA MET A 590 7.08 -30.20 0.80
C MET A 590 6.31 -29.12 1.58
N GLU A 591 5.37 -28.42 0.95
CA GLU A 591 4.42 -27.50 1.63
C GLU A 591 3.27 -28.27 2.31
N GLU A 592 3.00 -29.51 1.90
CA GLU A 592 2.01 -30.40 2.51
C GLU A 592 2.53 -31.22 3.72
N LEU A 593 3.86 -31.38 3.89
CA LEU A 593 4.42 -32.34 4.86
C LEU A 593 4.62 -31.84 6.30
N ASP A 594 4.35 -30.55 6.59
CA ASP A 594 4.55 -29.96 7.93
C ASP A 594 3.23 -29.56 8.63
N SER A 595 2.10 -30.11 8.18
CA SER A 595 0.81 -29.91 8.86
C SER A 595 0.28 -31.22 9.46
N PRO A 596 0.31 -31.39 10.79
CA PRO A 596 -0.40 -32.50 11.40
C PRO A 596 -1.91 -32.22 11.31
N ALA A 597 -2.59 -33.08 10.56
CA ALA A 597 -4.02 -33.40 10.61
C ALA A 597 -5.05 -32.29 10.26
N HIS A 598 -5.88 -32.63 9.27
CA HIS A 598 -7.13 -31.99 8.84
C HIS A 598 -7.03 -30.67 8.05
N THR A 599 -7.02 -30.80 6.73
CA THR A 599 -7.35 -29.76 5.75
C THR A 599 -8.81 -29.34 5.85
N THR A 600 -9.11 -28.41 6.77
CA THR A 600 -10.21 -27.46 6.60
C THR A 600 -9.65 -26.17 6.03
N SER A 601 -10.11 -25.80 4.84
CA SER A 601 -9.97 -24.46 4.26
C SER A 601 -10.39 -23.38 5.28
N THR A 602 -9.44 -22.73 5.94
CA THR A 602 -9.70 -21.59 6.83
C THR A 602 -9.16 -20.30 6.22
N LYS A 603 -10.00 -19.63 5.43
CA LYS A 603 -10.36 -18.21 5.67
C LYS A 603 -11.33 -17.74 4.60
N ARG A 604 -12.56 -17.40 5.04
CA ARG A 604 -13.18 -16.09 4.81
C ARG A 604 -14.52 -16.01 5.53
N ILE A 605 -14.57 -15.27 6.64
CA ILE A 605 -15.84 -15.07 7.36
C ILE A 605 -16.76 -14.11 6.57
N MET A 606 -16.23 -13.08 5.92
CA MET A 606 -16.96 -12.25 4.93
C MET A 606 -15.97 -11.66 3.91
N ALA A 607 -16.09 -12.03 2.64
CA ALA A 607 -15.21 -11.56 1.56
C ALA A 607 -15.99 -10.85 0.46
N ASP A 608 -15.33 -9.84 -0.09
CA ASP A 608 -15.71 -9.08 -1.26
C ASP A 608 -15.67 -9.94 -2.53
N GLY A 609 -16.52 -9.63 -3.50
CA GLY A 609 -16.63 -10.34 -4.77
C GLY A 609 -17.75 -11.38 -4.78
N PHE A 610 -18.45 -11.44 -5.91
CA PHE A 610 -19.52 -12.38 -6.17
C PHE A 610 -19.49 -12.84 -7.63
N ASN A 611 -18.57 -13.76 -7.94
CA ASN A 611 -18.47 -14.34 -9.29
C ASN A 611 -18.89 -15.81 -9.27
N VAL A 612 -19.98 -16.12 -9.97
CA VAL A 612 -20.59 -17.44 -9.95
C VAL A 612 -20.15 -18.26 -11.16
N THR A 613 -19.65 -19.46 -10.91
CA THR A 613 -19.31 -20.44 -11.93
C THR A 613 -19.94 -21.79 -11.62
N MET A 614 -19.99 -22.67 -12.62
CA MET A 614 -20.41 -24.06 -12.44
C MET A 614 -19.32 -25.01 -12.90
N GLU A 615 -18.79 -25.78 -11.97
CA GLU A 615 -17.72 -26.75 -12.19
C GLU A 615 -18.30 -28.14 -12.45
N TYR A 616 -17.91 -28.74 -13.58
CA TYR A 616 -18.25 -30.11 -13.91
C TYR A 616 -16.98 -30.97 -13.85
N ALA A 617 -17.12 -32.19 -13.33
CA ALA A 617 -16.02 -33.12 -13.20
C ALA A 617 -16.38 -34.54 -13.67
N ASP A 618 -17.46 -34.67 -14.44
CA ASP A 618 -18.07 -35.92 -14.87
C ASP A 618 -18.13 -36.07 -16.40
N GLY A 619 -17.42 -35.21 -17.14
CA GLY A 619 -17.53 -35.17 -18.59
C GLY A 619 -17.09 -36.47 -19.27
N GLN A 620 -17.95 -37.04 -20.11
CA GLN A 620 -17.67 -38.25 -20.87
C GLN A 620 -17.89 -38.00 -22.36
N GLY A 621 -17.16 -38.69 -23.22
CA GLY A 621 -17.35 -38.56 -24.66
C GLY A 621 -16.61 -39.64 -25.43
N THR A 622 -17.09 -39.90 -26.64
CA THR A 622 -16.52 -40.86 -27.58
C THR A 622 -16.00 -40.11 -28.80
N VAL A 623 -14.75 -40.40 -29.19
CA VAL A 623 -14.20 -39.90 -30.45
C VAL A 623 -14.72 -40.79 -31.56
N LEU A 624 -15.44 -40.19 -32.50
CA LEU A 624 -15.89 -40.86 -33.72
C LEU A 624 -14.82 -40.71 -34.78
N LEU A 625 -14.43 -41.83 -35.39
CA LEU A 625 -13.41 -41.84 -36.43
C LEU A 625 -13.95 -42.51 -37.69
N GLY A 626 -14.00 -41.74 -38.78
CA GLY A 626 -14.25 -42.25 -40.14
C GLY A 626 -12.98 -42.84 -40.76
N ASP A 627 -13.17 -43.65 -41.80
CA ASP A 627 -12.11 -44.05 -42.72
C ASP A 627 -12.03 -43.03 -43.87
N ASP A 628 -10.84 -42.85 -44.45
CA ASP A 628 -10.57 -41.84 -45.48
C ASP A 628 -11.62 -41.85 -46.61
N GLY A 629 -12.43 -40.80 -46.68
CA GLY A 629 -13.13 -40.39 -47.91
C GLY A 629 -14.66 -40.44 -47.94
N ASP A 630 -15.37 -40.88 -46.90
CA ASP A 630 -16.85 -40.84 -46.91
C ASP A 630 -17.42 -40.58 -45.49
N ASP A 631 -18.07 -39.43 -45.32
CA ASP A 631 -18.47 -38.85 -44.03
C ASP A 631 -19.63 -39.58 -43.31
N GLN A 632 -20.07 -40.75 -43.80
CA GLN A 632 -21.30 -41.40 -43.32
C GLN A 632 -21.17 -42.80 -42.71
N ASN A 633 -19.97 -43.40 -42.65
CA ASN A 633 -19.78 -44.71 -41.98
C ASN A 633 -18.85 -44.61 -40.77
N ILE A 634 -19.44 -44.52 -39.57
CA ILE A 634 -18.76 -44.58 -38.27
C ILE A 634 -18.38 -46.04 -37.98
N ILE A 635 -17.09 -46.37 -37.89
CA ILE A 635 -16.64 -47.75 -37.64
C ILE A 635 -15.94 -47.91 -36.28
N HIS A 636 -15.38 -46.83 -35.71
CA HIS A 636 -14.63 -46.92 -34.45
C HIS A 636 -14.95 -45.79 -33.47
N GLU A 637 -15.61 -46.15 -32.37
CA GLU A 637 -15.81 -45.29 -31.22
C GLU A 637 -14.69 -45.51 -30.21
N ILE A 638 -13.95 -44.45 -29.88
CA ILE A 638 -12.91 -44.52 -28.84
C ILE A 638 -13.39 -43.72 -27.64
N PRO A 639 -13.71 -44.38 -26.50
CA PRO A 639 -14.05 -43.66 -25.28
C PRO A 639 -12.82 -42.90 -24.78
N VAL A 640 -13.03 -41.63 -24.43
CA VAL A 640 -11.99 -40.79 -23.83
C VAL A 640 -11.73 -41.28 -22.40
N ILE A 641 -10.45 -41.45 -22.05
CA ILE A 641 -10.04 -41.98 -20.75
C ILE A 641 -10.17 -40.91 -19.67
N GLY A 642 -10.94 -41.23 -18.64
CA GLY A 642 -11.12 -40.40 -17.44
C GLY A 642 -12.14 -39.26 -17.63
N PRO A 643 -12.80 -38.83 -16.55
CA PRO A 643 -13.80 -37.78 -16.64
C PRO A 643 -13.14 -36.42 -16.93
N ARG A 644 -13.72 -35.69 -17.88
CA ARG A 644 -13.28 -34.34 -18.24
C ARG A 644 -13.81 -33.34 -17.22
N LYS A 645 -12.99 -32.33 -16.94
CA LYS A 645 -13.36 -31.20 -16.07
C LYS A 645 -13.61 -29.96 -16.90
N THR A 646 -14.63 -29.19 -16.52
CA THR A 646 -14.82 -27.87 -17.10
C THR A 646 -15.50 -26.90 -16.15
N VAL A 647 -15.37 -25.61 -16.43
CA VAL A 647 -15.96 -24.50 -15.67
C VAL A 647 -16.79 -23.68 -16.64
N MET A 648 -18.07 -23.52 -16.32
CA MET A 648 -19.03 -22.72 -17.06
C MET A 648 -19.30 -21.41 -16.32
N LYS A 649 -19.57 -20.33 -17.07
CA LYS A 649 -19.87 -19.00 -16.51
C LYS A 649 -21.29 -18.91 -15.94
N ALA A 650 -21.58 -17.83 -15.22
CA ALA A 650 -22.89 -17.49 -14.66
C ALA A 650 -24.06 -17.60 -15.65
N ASP A 651 -23.88 -17.20 -16.92
CA ASP A 651 -24.93 -17.30 -17.95
C ASP A 651 -25.40 -18.75 -18.18
N HIS A 652 -24.54 -19.74 -17.93
CA HIS A 652 -24.88 -21.17 -18.08
C HIS A 652 -25.94 -21.63 -17.08
N ILE A 653 -25.96 -21.06 -15.88
CA ILE A 653 -27.00 -21.32 -14.86
C ILE A 653 -28.18 -20.35 -14.97
N GLY A 654 -28.16 -19.47 -15.98
CA GLY A 654 -29.20 -18.46 -16.20
C GLY A 654 -29.16 -17.29 -15.22
N LEU A 655 -28.01 -17.02 -14.58
CA LEU A 655 -27.87 -15.84 -13.72
C LEU A 655 -27.63 -14.61 -14.59
N LYS A 656 -28.54 -13.63 -14.56
CA LYS A 656 -28.40 -12.37 -15.29
C LYS A 656 -27.53 -11.37 -14.51
N PRO A 657 -26.87 -10.40 -15.19
CA PRO A 657 -26.11 -9.33 -14.52
C PRO A 657 -26.95 -8.47 -13.54
N SER A 658 -28.25 -8.29 -13.81
CA SER A 658 -29.18 -7.55 -12.95
C SER A 658 -29.59 -8.31 -11.67
N MET A 659 -29.03 -9.50 -11.44
CA MET A 659 -29.32 -10.40 -10.31
C MET A 659 -30.80 -10.85 -10.23
N GLU A 660 -31.50 -10.86 -11.37
CA GLU A 660 -32.84 -11.42 -11.48
C GLU A 660 -32.82 -12.94 -11.63
N GLU A 661 -33.83 -13.60 -11.07
CA GLU A 661 -34.07 -15.03 -11.24
C GLU A 661 -34.56 -15.32 -12.67
N SER A 662 -33.87 -16.23 -13.37
CA SER A 662 -34.36 -16.79 -14.64
C SER A 662 -35.12 -18.09 -14.40
N SER A 663 -35.91 -18.52 -15.39
CA SER A 663 -36.60 -19.82 -15.34
C SER A 663 -35.63 -20.99 -15.07
N LYS A 664 -34.45 -20.95 -15.67
CA LYS A 664 -33.41 -21.98 -15.48
C LYS A 664 -32.87 -22.00 -14.05
N LEU A 665 -32.66 -20.82 -13.46
CA LEU A 665 -32.19 -20.72 -12.08
C LEU A 665 -33.27 -21.15 -11.08
N HIS A 666 -34.53 -20.86 -11.39
CA HIS A 666 -35.69 -21.29 -10.62
C HIS A 666 -35.76 -22.82 -10.50
N GLU A 667 -35.63 -23.54 -11.63
CA GLU A 667 -35.58 -25.01 -11.64
C GLU A 667 -34.44 -25.57 -10.78
N ILE A 668 -33.27 -24.91 -10.79
CA ILE A 668 -32.13 -25.30 -9.95
C ILE A 668 -32.46 -25.10 -8.47
N PHE A 669 -33.06 -23.98 -8.08
CA PHE A 669 -33.46 -23.75 -6.70
C PHE A 669 -34.56 -24.70 -6.24
N ASP A 670 -35.53 -25.01 -7.09
CA ASP A 670 -36.58 -25.98 -6.76
C ASP A 670 -36.02 -27.38 -6.54
N SER A 671 -35.11 -27.83 -7.41
CA SER A 671 -34.47 -29.15 -7.26
C SER A 671 -33.54 -29.25 -6.04
N THR A 672 -33.05 -28.13 -5.52
CA THR A 672 -32.09 -28.07 -4.39
C THR A 672 -32.69 -27.51 -3.11
N ARG A 673 -34.02 -27.36 -3.04
CA ARG A 673 -34.77 -26.73 -1.94
C ARG A 673 -34.36 -27.20 -0.56
N ALA A 674 -34.31 -28.52 -0.36
CA ALA A 674 -33.95 -29.12 0.93
C ALA A 674 -32.55 -28.71 1.44
N VAL A 675 -31.62 -28.41 0.53
CA VAL A 675 -30.25 -28.02 0.91
C VAL A 675 -30.19 -26.55 1.26
N TRP A 676 -30.72 -25.68 0.40
CA TRP A 676 -30.59 -24.25 0.62
C TRP A 676 -31.49 -23.74 1.74
N GLU A 677 -32.67 -24.32 2.01
CA GLU A 677 -33.53 -23.89 3.13
C GLU A 677 -32.82 -24.04 4.48
N ALA A 678 -32.25 -25.21 4.73
CA ALA A 678 -31.49 -25.49 5.96
C ALA A 678 -30.21 -24.65 6.03
N GLY A 679 -29.49 -24.52 4.90
CA GLY A 679 -28.24 -23.76 4.86
C GLY A 679 -28.45 -22.25 4.98
N LEU A 680 -29.58 -21.70 4.53
CA LEU A 680 -29.92 -20.28 4.65
C LEU A 680 -30.07 -19.86 6.12
N ILE A 681 -30.70 -20.70 6.95
CA ILE A 681 -30.83 -20.48 8.40
C ILE A 681 -29.43 -20.41 9.04
N LYS A 682 -28.56 -21.36 8.68
CA LYS A 682 -27.17 -21.39 9.17
C LYS A 682 -26.38 -20.16 8.72
N LEU A 683 -26.45 -19.79 7.43
CA LEU A 683 -25.75 -18.63 6.87
C LEU A 683 -26.21 -17.33 7.54
N ARG A 684 -27.53 -17.13 7.68
CA ARG A 684 -28.09 -15.94 8.35
C ARG A 684 -27.67 -15.87 9.82
N LYS A 685 -27.63 -17.00 10.52
CA LYS A 685 -27.11 -17.07 11.90
C LYS A 685 -25.63 -16.68 11.96
N GLN A 686 -24.80 -17.18 11.04
CA GLN A 686 -23.38 -16.81 10.94
C GLN A 686 -23.20 -15.31 10.68
N HIS A 687 -24.03 -14.70 9.82
CA HIS A 687 -24.02 -13.26 9.57
C HIS A 687 -24.41 -12.48 10.84
N GLN A 688 -25.41 -12.95 11.58
CA GLN A 688 -25.82 -12.33 12.85
C GLN A 688 -24.75 -12.46 13.94
N ASP A 689 -24.13 -13.64 14.07
CA ASP A 689 -23.03 -13.88 15.03
C ASP A 689 -21.83 -12.98 14.70
N TYR A 690 -21.50 -12.82 13.41
CA TYR A 690 -20.46 -11.91 12.94
C TYR A 690 -20.72 -10.45 13.34
N ARG A 691 -21.94 -9.96 13.10
CA ARG A 691 -22.33 -8.58 13.45
C ARG A 691 -22.37 -8.36 14.96
N ARG A 692 -22.82 -9.35 15.73
CA ARG A 692 -22.78 -9.29 17.20
C ARG A 692 -21.35 -9.17 17.71
N ASN A 693 -20.44 -9.99 17.21
CA ASN A 693 -19.02 -9.89 17.57
C ASN A 693 -18.43 -8.50 17.24
N LEU A 694 -18.74 -7.92 16.07
CA LEU A 694 -18.31 -6.55 15.75
C LEU A 694 -18.91 -5.48 16.68
N ALA A 695 -20.18 -5.64 17.06
CA ALA A 695 -20.82 -4.76 18.04
C ALA A 695 -20.13 -4.87 19.40
N ASP A 696 -19.85 -6.10 19.87
CA ASP A 696 -19.15 -6.35 21.14
C ASP A 696 -17.75 -5.73 21.14
N VAL A 697 -16.99 -5.85 20.03
CA VAL A 697 -15.68 -5.20 19.86
C VAL A 697 -15.80 -3.69 19.99
N HIS A 698 -16.80 -3.09 19.34
CA HIS A 698 -17.01 -1.65 19.41
C HIS A 698 -17.46 -1.19 20.81
N ASP A 699 -18.34 -1.94 21.46
CA ASP A 699 -18.81 -1.65 22.81
C ASP A 699 -17.65 -1.73 23.81
N ASN A 700 -16.74 -2.71 23.67
CA ASN A 700 -15.52 -2.81 24.46
C ASN A 700 -14.57 -1.61 24.23
N GLN A 701 -14.41 -1.16 22.98
CA GLN A 701 -13.62 0.05 22.67
C GLN A 701 -14.22 1.30 23.32
N ASN A 702 -15.54 1.46 23.22
CA ASN A 702 -16.26 2.61 23.79
C ASN A 702 -16.35 2.52 25.34
N ALA A 703 -16.22 1.33 25.92
CA ALA A 703 -16.07 1.13 27.36
C ALA A 703 -14.68 1.52 27.87
N ALA A 704 -13.63 1.28 27.09
CA ALA A 704 -12.25 1.68 27.42
C ALA A 704 -12.08 3.20 27.46
N LEU A 705 -12.58 3.90 26.44
CA LEU A 705 -12.67 5.37 26.39
C LEU A 705 -13.78 5.77 25.42
N SER A 706 -14.72 6.60 25.87
CA SER A 706 -15.88 6.95 25.04
C SER A 706 -15.50 7.70 23.76
N ASP A 707 -16.22 7.44 22.66
CA ASP A 707 -16.05 8.14 21.37
C ASP A 707 -16.16 9.66 21.48
N ARG A 708 -16.95 10.12 22.46
CA ARG A 708 -17.22 11.52 22.75
C ARG A 708 -16.11 12.22 23.54
N PHE A 709 -15.27 11.44 24.22
CA PHE A 709 -14.23 11.98 25.11
C PHE A 709 -13.30 12.93 24.36
N TRP A 710 -12.90 12.55 23.14
CA TRP A 710 -11.96 13.35 22.36
C TRP A 710 -12.52 14.76 22.08
N PHE A 711 -13.78 14.86 21.63
CA PHE A 711 -14.37 16.14 21.24
C PHE A 711 -14.75 17.02 22.46
N TYR A 712 -15.44 16.45 23.46
CA TYR A 712 -15.99 17.23 24.57
C TYR A 712 -14.96 17.54 25.67
N VAL A 713 -13.96 16.67 25.85
CA VAL A 713 -12.95 16.79 26.91
C VAL A 713 -11.57 17.06 26.32
N TYR A 714 -11.02 16.13 25.55
CA TYR A 714 -9.61 16.17 25.14
C TYR A 714 -9.25 17.39 24.26
N ASN A 715 -10.10 17.74 23.30
CA ASN A 715 -9.88 18.89 22.41
C ASN A 715 -10.32 20.23 23.04
N ASN A 716 -11.10 20.21 24.12
CA ASN A 716 -11.66 21.40 24.75
C ASN A 716 -10.84 21.86 25.94
N ALA A 717 -9.72 22.55 25.68
CA ALA A 717 -8.85 23.05 26.74
C ALA A 717 -9.59 23.93 27.75
N ARG A 718 -10.49 24.81 27.32
CA ARG A 718 -11.17 25.76 28.21
C ARG A 718 -12.38 25.17 28.96
N LEU A 719 -12.49 23.84 29.06
CA LEU A 719 -13.60 23.16 29.74
C LEU A 719 -13.58 23.45 31.26
N PRO A 720 -14.62 24.11 31.83
CA PRO A 720 -14.68 24.36 33.26
C PRO A 720 -14.76 23.07 34.07
N ARG A 721 -14.12 23.04 35.25
CA ARG A 721 -14.06 21.87 36.14
C ARG A 721 -15.42 21.24 36.43
N SER A 722 -16.42 22.05 36.76
CA SER A 722 -17.77 21.55 37.05
C SER A 722 -18.42 20.83 35.86
N LYS A 723 -18.11 21.25 34.63
CA LYS A 723 -18.59 20.58 33.41
C LYS A 723 -17.80 19.31 33.12
N LEU A 724 -16.49 19.30 33.36
CA LEU A 724 -15.65 18.11 33.25
C LEU A 724 -16.14 17.01 34.21
N GLU A 725 -16.28 17.32 35.50
CA GLU A 725 -16.71 16.35 36.50
C GLU A 725 -18.12 15.80 36.19
N LYS A 726 -19.03 16.67 35.74
CA LYS A 726 -20.36 16.25 35.28
C LYS A 726 -20.27 15.32 34.07
N TYR A 727 -19.39 15.61 33.11
CA TYR A 727 -19.17 14.75 31.94
C TYR A 727 -18.67 13.37 32.39
N LEU A 728 -17.60 13.33 33.19
CA LEU A 728 -16.99 12.09 33.67
C LEU A 728 -17.98 11.24 34.45
N ARG A 729 -18.75 11.82 35.39
CA ARG A 729 -19.71 11.05 36.21
C ARG A 729 -20.91 10.53 35.42
N VAL A 730 -21.43 11.31 34.45
CA VAL A 730 -22.72 11.01 33.79
C VAL A 730 -22.56 10.35 32.43
N ARG A 731 -21.60 10.82 31.61
CA ARG A 731 -21.49 10.45 30.19
C ARG A 731 -20.37 9.45 29.90
N GLU A 732 -19.30 9.44 30.69
CA GLU A 732 -18.19 8.51 30.47
C GLU A 732 -18.58 7.09 30.89
N SER A 733 -18.13 6.09 30.14
CA SER A 733 -18.44 4.68 30.39
C SER A 733 -17.39 4.02 31.30
N ASN A 734 -16.13 4.45 31.18
CA ASN A 734 -15.02 3.88 31.93
C ASN A 734 -15.16 4.19 33.45
N PRO A 735 -15.18 3.15 34.32
CA PRO A 735 -15.38 3.34 35.75
C PRO A 735 -14.22 4.09 36.43
N LEU A 736 -12.98 3.92 35.97
CA LEU A 736 -11.81 4.62 36.52
C LEU A 736 -11.90 6.13 36.25
N LEU A 737 -12.31 6.50 35.02
CA LEU A 737 -12.54 7.89 34.65
C LEU A 737 -13.74 8.50 35.39
N ARG A 738 -14.77 7.71 35.69
CA ARG A 738 -15.91 8.14 36.51
C ARG A 738 -15.50 8.51 37.93
N SER A 739 -14.58 7.76 38.53
CA SER A 739 -14.05 8.02 39.88
C SER A 739 -12.93 9.06 39.91
N LEU A 740 -12.39 9.48 38.76
CA LEU A 740 -11.27 10.42 38.66
C LEU A 740 -11.48 11.72 39.46
N PRO A 741 -12.67 12.36 39.48
CA PRO A 741 -12.91 13.54 40.30
C PRO A 741 -12.70 13.32 41.80
N ASP A 742 -12.86 12.08 42.27
CA ASP A 742 -12.72 11.71 43.69
C ASP A 742 -11.29 11.18 43.96
N THR A 743 -10.68 10.44 43.03
CA THR A 743 -9.35 9.81 43.22
C THR A 743 -8.17 10.72 42.90
N HIS A 744 -8.29 11.63 41.92
CA HIS A 744 -7.20 12.50 41.44
C HIS A 744 -7.54 13.98 41.64
N THR A 745 -8.02 14.32 42.84
CA THR A 745 -8.48 15.67 43.15
C THR A 745 -7.33 16.67 43.12
N GLU A 746 -6.16 16.30 43.65
CA GLU A 746 -4.99 17.18 43.76
C GLU A 746 -4.37 17.48 42.38
N GLU A 747 -4.35 16.49 41.50
CA GLU A 747 -3.87 16.60 40.13
C GLU A 747 -4.80 17.47 39.28
N LEU A 748 -6.13 17.29 39.44
CA LEU A 748 -7.11 18.18 38.83
C LEU A 748 -7.00 19.62 39.35
N ASP A 749 -6.80 19.78 40.66
CA ASP A 749 -6.53 21.07 41.29
C ASP A 749 -5.32 21.76 40.66
N ALA A 750 -4.20 21.04 40.53
CA ALA A 750 -2.97 21.53 39.92
C ALA A 750 -3.19 21.92 38.45
N LEU A 751 -3.83 21.06 37.66
CA LEU A 751 -4.17 21.32 36.26
C LEU A 751 -4.98 22.60 36.10
N TYR A 752 -6.04 22.79 36.89
CA TYR A 752 -6.90 23.98 36.77
C TYR A 752 -6.22 25.25 37.27
N ARG A 753 -5.29 25.17 38.24
CA ARG A 753 -4.44 26.30 38.64
C ARG A 753 -3.49 26.69 37.51
N GLN A 754 -2.80 25.72 36.92
CA GLN A 754 -1.89 25.93 35.80
C GLN A 754 -2.64 26.48 34.59
N GLN A 755 -3.80 25.90 34.25
CA GLN A 755 -4.65 26.39 33.17
C GLN A 755 -5.09 27.84 33.39
N LYS A 756 -5.50 28.20 34.60
CA LYS A 756 -5.88 29.59 34.94
C LYS A 756 -4.73 30.57 34.76
N TRP A 757 -3.50 30.14 35.02
CA TRP A 757 -2.29 30.93 34.78
C TRP A 757 -1.96 31.04 33.29
N VAL A 758 -1.80 29.90 32.61
CA VAL A 758 -1.33 29.82 31.22
C VAL A 758 -2.31 30.50 30.26
N PHE A 759 -3.62 30.36 30.48
CA PHE A 759 -4.65 30.96 29.62
C PHE A 759 -5.16 32.31 30.13
N ARG A 760 -4.42 33.00 31.02
CA ARG A 760 -4.82 34.31 31.56
C ARG A 760 -4.90 35.38 30.48
N ASP A 761 -3.85 35.48 29.67
CA ASP A 761 -3.71 36.43 28.57
C ASP A 761 -2.72 35.87 27.52
N PRO A 762 -2.84 36.25 26.24
CA PRO A 762 -2.03 35.68 25.17
C PRO A 762 -0.51 35.84 25.36
N ARG A 763 -0.08 36.94 26.00
CA ARG A 763 1.35 37.21 26.26
C ARG A 763 1.91 36.24 27.29
N THR A 764 1.17 35.99 28.38
CA THR A 764 1.53 34.96 29.38
C THR A 764 1.52 33.56 28.76
N THR A 765 0.54 33.25 27.91
CA THR A 765 0.49 31.96 27.20
C THR A 765 1.71 31.76 26.30
N CYS A 766 2.10 32.79 25.54
CA CYS A 766 3.28 32.76 24.68
C CYS A 766 4.57 32.60 25.49
N TRP A 767 4.67 33.27 26.63
CA TRP A 767 5.82 33.15 27.55
C TRP A 767 5.95 31.73 28.09
N TYR A 768 4.85 31.15 28.59
CA TYR A 768 4.83 29.78 29.08
C TYR A 768 5.23 28.78 27.98
N VAL A 769 4.57 28.83 26.81
CA VAL A 769 4.83 27.92 25.68
C VAL A 769 6.29 27.97 25.23
N PHE A 770 6.89 29.17 25.16
CA PHE A 770 8.28 29.31 24.75
C PHE A 770 9.24 28.61 25.71
N TRP A 771 9.11 28.84 27.01
CA TRP A 771 10.03 28.29 28.00
C TRP A 771 9.80 26.80 28.27
N ASP A 772 8.54 26.36 28.22
CA ASP A 772 8.17 24.94 28.23
C ASP A 772 8.81 24.19 27.05
N ASP A 773 8.75 24.75 25.84
CA ASP A 773 9.38 24.15 24.66
C ASP A 773 10.92 24.15 24.74
N VAL A 774 11.50 25.23 25.27
CA VAL A 774 12.94 25.27 25.53
C VAL A 774 13.32 24.11 26.43
N TYR A 775 12.62 23.88 27.54
CA TYR A 775 12.96 22.76 28.42
C TYR A 775 12.70 21.40 27.73
N ALA A 776 11.51 21.19 27.18
CA ALA A 776 11.10 19.92 26.58
C ALA A 776 12.02 19.42 25.45
N CYS A 777 12.53 20.32 24.60
CA CYS A 777 13.40 19.93 23.48
C CYS A 777 14.91 19.91 23.82
N ASN A 778 15.29 20.38 25.00
CA ASN A 778 16.70 20.67 25.30
C ASN A 778 17.15 20.23 26.72
N SER A 779 16.28 19.63 27.52
CA SER A 779 16.54 19.20 28.90
C SER A 779 17.71 18.21 29.03
N ASP A 780 17.96 17.41 28.00
CA ASP A 780 19.09 16.46 27.97
C ASP A 780 20.46 17.17 27.95
N MET A 781 20.47 18.48 27.68
CA MET A 781 21.68 19.27 27.74
C MET A 781 21.95 19.71 29.18
N LYS A 782 23.08 19.24 29.74
CA LYS A 782 23.54 19.46 31.12
C LYS A 782 23.63 20.92 31.61
N PHE A 783 23.37 21.92 30.77
CA PHE A 783 23.48 23.35 31.12
C PHE A 783 22.15 24.00 31.49
N LEU A 784 21.00 23.37 31.21
CA LEU A 784 19.71 23.85 31.68
C LEU A 784 19.49 23.27 33.08
N ASP A 785 19.49 24.14 34.09
CA ASP A 785 19.16 23.75 35.45
C ASP A 785 17.65 23.45 35.54
N PRO A 786 17.23 22.22 35.91
CA PRO A 786 15.82 21.91 36.07
C PRO A 786 15.07 22.89 36.98
N GLN A 787 15.70 23.42 38.05
CA GLN A 787 15.03 24.36 38.96
C GLN A 787 14.59 25.67 38.29
N ASP A 788 15.28 26.06 37.22
CA ASP A 788 15.01 27.30 36.49
C ASP A 788 14.06 27.11 35.30
N PHE A 789 13.98 25.90 34.74
CA PHE A 789 13.32 25.64 33.45
C PHE A 789 12.23 24.57 33.48
N ASP A 790 12.21 23.66 34.46
CA ASP A 790 11.20 22.60 34.55
C ASP A 790 9.82 23.18 34.90
N PRO A 791 8.79 23.02 34.06
CA PRO A 791 7.46 23.56 34.33
C PRO A 791 6.79 23.05 35.61
N SER A 792 7.24 21.92 36.16
CA SER A 792 6.76 21.39 37.44
C SER A 792 7.26 22.22 38.64
N GLU A 793 8.34 22.98 38.48
CA GLU A 793 8.92 23.80 39.54
C GLU A 793 8.20 25.16 39.64
N PRO A 794 7.74 25.56 40.85
CA PRO A 794 7.07 26.85 41.04
C PRO A 794 7.96 28.06 40.71
N THR A 795 9.29 27.90 40.81
CA THR A 795 10.28 28.95 40.54
C THR A 795 10.69 29.03 39.08
N ALA A 796 10.27 28.09 38.23
CA ALA A 796 10.67 28.05 36.84
C ALA A 796 10.23 29.29 36.07
N ILE A 797 11.04 29.70 35.09
CA ILE A 797 10.83 30.92 34.33
C ILE A 797 9.49 30.93 33.57
N CYS A 798 8.99 29.77 33.15
CA CYS A 798 7.69 29.64 32.48
C CYS A 798 6.50 30.01 33.40
N ASN A 799 6.64 29.85 34.71
CA ASN A 799 5.63 30.14 35.72
C ASN A 799 5.72 31.58 36.27
N GLN A 800 6.70 32.37 35.82
CA GLN A 800 6.88 33.76 36.22
C GLN A 800 6.19 34.73 35.25
N GLU A 801 5.92 35.96 35.72
CA GLU A 801 5.41 37.04 34.86
C GLU A 801 6.36 37.30 33.68
N PRO A 802 5.83 37.56 32.46
CA PRO A 802 6.67 37.85 31.30
C PRO A 802 7.60 39.04 31.55
N MET A 803 8.90 38.77 31.61
CA MET A 803 9.91 39.78 31.89
C MET A 803 10.05 40.79 30.75
N ASN A 804 10.55 41.98 31.06
CA ASN A 804 11.01 42.90 30.03
C ASN A 804 12.36 42.44 29.47
N ARG A 805 12.68 42.89 28.25
CA ARG A 805 13.88 42.45 27.53
C ARG A 805 15.17 42.59 28.32
N ASN A 806 15.36 43.72 28.99
CA ASN A 806 16.57 43.99 29.76
C ASN A 806 16.70 43.05 30.97
N ASP A 807 15.58 42.81 31.66
CA ASP A 807 15.53 41.95 32.85
C ASP A 807 15.82 40.49 32.48
N LEU A 808 15.26 40.01 31.36
CA LEU A 808 15.55 38.67 30.85
C LEU A 808 17.02 38.51 30.46
N GLU A 809 17.60 39.49 29.78
CA GLU A 809 19.02 39.44 29.42
C GLU A 809 19.93 39.42 30.66
N GLU A 810 19.58 40.15 31.72
CA GLU A 810 20.30 40.08 32.98
C GLU A 810 20.13 38.71 33.66
N TRP A 811 18.92 38.16 33.67
CA TRP A 811 18.62 36.84 34.23
C TRP A 811 19.41 35.73 33.52
N LEU A 812 19.49 35.75 32.19
CA LEU A 812 20.27 34.81 31.37
C LEU A 812 21.78 35.01 31.54
N ARG A 813 22.24 36.26 31.74
CA ARG A 813 23.66 36.57 31.97
C ARG A 813 24.16 36.01 33.30
N LYS A 814 23.35 36.12 34.37
CA LYS A 814 23.66 35.55 35.69
C LYS A 814 23.88 34.02 35.63
N ARG A 815 23.24 33.35 34.69
CA ARG A 815 23.31 31.89 34.46
C ARG A 815 24.30 31.48 33.37
N ASN A 816 25.06 32.42 32.80
CA ASN A 816 26.02 32.18 31.72
C ASN A 816 25.40 31.58 30.43
N LEU A 817 24.13 31.91 30.16
CA LEU A 817 23.36 31.40 29.01
C LEU A 817 23.31 32.38 27.83
N LEU A 818 23.58 33.67 28.08
CA LEU A 818 23.53 34.75 27.07
C LEU A 818 24.88 34.94 26.35
N GLY A 819 24.87 35.01 25.02
CA GLY A 819 26.07 35.35 24.24
C GLY A 819 25.94 35.12 22.73
N LYS A 820 26.86 35.68 21.95
CA LYS A 820 26.84 35.58 20.46
C LYS A 820 26.98 34.14 19.95
N TYR A 821 27.78 33.33 20.65
CA TYR A 821 28.02 31.91 20.36
C TYR A 821 27.47 31.00 21.49
N ARG A 822 26.52 31.51 22.27
CA ARG A 822 25.84 30.79 23.35
C ARG A 822 24.40 30.46 22.92
N PHE A 823 23.73 29.63 23.70
CA PHE A 823 22.40 29.09 23.41
C PHE A 823 21.34 30.18 23.21
N PHE A 824 21.39 31.25 24.04
CA PHE A 824 20.52 32.41 23.89
C PHE A 824 21.29 33.56 23.25
N ASN A 825 21.01 33.79 21.96
CA ASN A 825 21.57 34.90 21.20
C ASN A 825 20.52 36.01 20.98
N ARG A 826 20.99 37.18 20.55
CA ARG A 826 20.14 38.35 20.31
C ARG A 826 18.99 38.04 19.33
N THR A 827 19.27 37.31 18.25
CA THR A 827 18.29 36.94 17.23
C THR A 827 17.13 36.11 17.79
N LEU A 828 17.43 35.12 18.66
CA LEU A 828 16.43 34.27 19.29
C LEU A 828 15.52 35.09 20.21
N LEU A 829 16.11 35.93 21.05
CA LEU A 829 15.35 36.79 21.94
C LEU A 829 14.52 37.80 21.13
N ASP A 830 15.04 38.34 20.02
CA ASP A 830 14.28 39.25 19.15
C ASP A 830 13.05 38.55 18.55
N LEU A 831 13.17 37.26 18.20
CA LEU A 831 12.02 36.43 17.77
C LEU A 831 11.00 36.24 18.90
N LEU A 832 11.45 35.96 20.12
CA LEU A 832 10.57 35.81 21.29
C LEU A 832 9.76 37.09 21.52
N TYR A 833 10.43 38.24 21.65
CA TYR A 833 9.73 39.50 21.92
C TYR A 833 8.85 39.94 20.74
N ALA A 834 9.29 39.73 19.50
CA ALA A 834 8.44 40.00 18.35
C ALA A 834 7.18 39.09 18.29
N LYS A 835 7.21 37.91 18.92
CA LYS A 835 6.02 37.06 19.07
C LYS A 835 5.16 37.50 20.27
N LEU A 836 5.79 37.84 21.40
CA LEU A 836 5.11 38.38 22.58
C LEU A 836 4.36 39.68 22.27
N ASP A 837 4.96 40.59 21.49
CA ASP A 837 4.35 41.87 21.11
C ASP A 837 3.19 41.72 20.11
N LYS A 838 3.14 40.58 19.38
CA LYS A 838 2.05 40.23 18.47
C LYS A 838 0.88 39.51 19.14
N SER A 839 1.12 38.99 20.35
CA SER A 839 0.14 38.21 21.13
C SER A 839 -0.65 39.15 22.01
#